data_AF-A0A1G1FY67-F1
#
_entry.id   AF-A0A1G1FY67-F1
#
_cell.length_a   1.000
_cell.length_b   1.000
_cell.length_c   1.000
_cell.angle_alpha   90.00
_cell.angle_beta   90.00
_cell.angle_gamma   90.00
#
_symmetry.space_group_name_H-M   'P 1'
#
loop_
_entity.id
_entity.type
_entity.pdbx_description
1 polymer ?
#
loop_
_entity_poly.entity_id
_entity_poly.type
_entity_poly.pdbx_seq_one_letter_code
_entity_poly.pdbx_strand_id
1 'polypeptide(L)'
;MLGLGISLGYLITNQIPFDPVKLSWSKIQILYIGVYYIALSIPFFFTGMVVAAAFSSLSERAGLIYGADLLGAGTGAISILYIMTVYGPDKSVFFISLIAFSAAFFAGGKRLKALSLILILFTASMMFFNPYFMNLKMSPYKGLQIALRYPGAEHLKTYFSPFSRVDTFKSPAVRYAPGLSLKYLEELPEQVGFSIDGSEMNAITAYSNRASLTFLRYLPSALPYEVFRRNDVLILDPKGGLQSITAKYYGSSNIYKIENNPLLVKVVRKDFDEFSGRIYSGNTWSGLGRSWLKYSDRDFDVIDIPMTGTVPSGSFGISEDYRFTVEAFKEYLSHLKMEGVLSINMFILPPLRTELRILNTAVRAIRDMGVKNRDIEKHFAAIRSLESICILMKKSPFTADDIEAIKKFSKDRRFDLIYYPGIKEDETNIYIRTPLNEYFTMFKNILNPETHEQFINSYIFDIKPVSDENPFFHYYLKLKNIRAIYKTMGGKWQYFIEEGYILPVVFIQVLLLGIVLMILPAVKTPKTRNKVKNKVKNKVEKKENLNLTSGINLLPYFAFLGLGFMFVEVSLVHKMILPLENPSYALATVLTSILISSGAGSLASYKFRKLSSPALTIFISILTISYSILLPSITDIISPCPLPIKAISVFFIFLPLGFLMGIPFPTGLKLLGEKNKPLIPWAWTINGCMSVLAPILTIMLALVTGFKIVLWLGALAYLMAFVFLKQFIKNQLYNAQR
;
A
#
# COMPACT_ATOMS: atom_id res chain seq x y z
N MET A 1 -18.37 21.62 -15.86
CA MET A 1 -18.32 21.55 -14.38
C MET A 1 -17.34 20.50 -13.90
N LEU A 2 -17.51 19.20 -14.22
CA LEU A 2 -16.57 18.15 -13.80
C LEU A 2 -15.10 18.50 -14.10
N GLY A 3 -14.77 18.85 -15.35
CA GLY A 3 -13.40 19.24 -15.71
C GLY A 3 -12.85 20.45 -14.95
N LEU A 4 -13.71 21.44 -14.62
CA LEU A 4 -13.32 22.57 -13.77
C LEU A 4 -13.15 22.14 -12.31
N GLY A 5 -14.01 21.25 -11.81
CA GLY A 5 -13.93 20.72 -10.47
C GLY A 5 -12.63 19.96 -10.22
N ILE A 6 -12.14 19.21 -11.22
CA ILE A 6 -10.87 18.46 -11.15
C ILE A 6 -9.69 19.42 -11.03
N SER A 7 -9.55 20.36 -11.95
CA SER A 7 -8.44 21.32 -11.95
C SER A 7 -8.49 22.28 -10.74
N LEU A 8 -9.65 22.86 -10.44
CA LEU A 8 -9.82 23.75 -9.29
C LEU A 8 -9.67 23.01 -7.96
N GLY A 9 -10.18 21.79 -7.84
CA GLY A 9 -10.03 20.97 -6.64
C GLY A 9 -8.56 20.73 -6.29
N TYR A 10 -7.73 20.45 -7.30
CA TYR A 10 -6.28 20.35 -7.12
C TYR A 10 -5.64 21.68 -6.76
N LEU A 11 -5.95 22.76 -7.48
CA LEU A 11 -5.36 24.08 -7.22
C LEU A 11 -5.71 24.59 -5.81
N ILE A 12 -6.94 24.39 -5.36
CA ILE A 12 -7.38 24.74 -4.00
C ILE A 12 -6.58 23.92 -2.99
N THR A 13 -6.54 22.60 -3.14
CA THR A 13 -5.85 21.73 -2.18
C THR A 13 -4.34 21.96 -2.12
N ASN A 14 -3.71 22.37 -3.22
CA ASN A 14 -2.28 22.74 -3.25
C ASN A 14 -1.98 24.05 -2.49
N GLN A 15 -2.98 24.88 -2.20
CA GLN A 15 -2.81 26.15 -1.47
C GLN A 15 -3.17 26.04 0.02
N ILE A 16 -3.81 24.96 0.45
CA ILE A 16 -4.19 24.78 1.86
C ILE A 16 -2.91 24.50 2.67
N PRO A 17 -2.58 25.30 3.70
CA PRO A 17 -1.38 25.11 4.52
C PRO A 17 -1.62 24.05 5.61
N PHE A 18 -2.03 22.85 5.20
CA PHE A 18 -2.20 21.72 6.10
C PHE A 18 -0.86 21.09 6.44
N ASP A 19 -0.69 20.83 7.73
CA ASP A 19 0.53 20.27 8.29
C ASP A 19 0.16 19.29 9.41
N PRO A 20 0.34 17.97 9.18
CA PRO A 20 0.05 16.93 10.16
C PRO A 20 0.76 17.15 11.51
N VAL A 21 1.96 17.73 11.50
CA VAL A 21 2.77 17.96 12.71
C VAL A 21 2.07 18.95 13.64
N LYS A 22 1.42 19.99 13.07
CA LYS A 22 0.71 21.03 13.82
C LYS A 22 -0.62 20.56 14.39
N LEU A 23 -1.12 19.40 14.01
CA LEU A 23 -2.43 18.89 14.44
C LEU A 23 -2.51 18.72 15.98
N SER A 24 -1.38 18.44 16.62
CA SER A 24 -1.31 18.25 18.08
C SER A 24 -1.56 19.53 18.88
N TRP A 25 -1.33 20.73 18.32
CA TRP A 25 -1.45 22.00 19.04
C TRP A 25 -2.30 23.06 18.33
N SER A 26 -2.65 22.87 17.05
CA SER A 26 -3.38 23.85 16.25
C SER A 26 -4.69 23.28 15.71
N LYS A 27 -5.82 23.66 16.35
CA LYS A 27 -7.17 23.20 15.95
C LYS A 27 -7.57 23.64 14.54
N ILE A 28 -6.95 24.68 13.98
CA ILE A 28 -7.21 25.12 12.60
C ILE A 28 -6.87 24.03 11.57
N GLN A 29 -5.94 23.12 11.90
CA GLN A 29 -5.57 22.00 11.03
C GLN A 29 -6.76 21.07 10.78
N ILE A 30 -7.68 20.93 11.74
CA ILE A 30 -8.91 20.16 11.58
C ILE A 30 -9.84 20.84 10.56
N LEU A 31 -9.92 22.18 10.58
CA LEU A 31 -10.68 22.94 9.57
C LEU A 31 -10.07 22.72 8.19
N TYR A 32 -8.75 22.74 8.06
CA TYR A 32 -8.08 22.47 6.78
C TYR A 32 -8.40 21.08 6.24
N ILE A 33 -8.42 20.04 7.08
CA ILE A 33 -8.88 18.70 6.67
C ILE A 33 -10.32 18.76 6.12
N GLY A 34 -11.21 19.49 6.76
CA GLY A 34 -12.58 19.72 6.27
C GLY A 34 -12.61 20.39 4.89
N VAL A 35 -11.77 21.41 4.67
CA VAL A 35 -11.63 22.09 3.37
C VAL A 35 -11.07 21.14 2.31
N TYR A 36 -10.09 20.30 2.66
CA TYR A 36 -9.59 19.24 1.76
C TYR A 36 -10.71 18.31 1.33
N TYR A 37 -11.52 17.81 2.26
CA TYR A 37 -12.64 16.94 1.92
C TYR A 37 -13.65 17.62 0.99
N ILE A 38 -14.01 18.87 1.28
CA ILE A 38 -14.95 19.62 0.43
C ILE A 38 -14.35 19.80 -0.97
N ALA A 39 -13.12 20.32 -1.08
CA ALA A 39 -12.46 20.57 -2.36
C ALA A 39 -12.31 19.29 -3.20
N LEU A 40 -11.86 18.19 -2.59
CA LEU A 40 -11.70 16.89 -3.26
C LEU A 40 -13.04 16.22 -3.58
N SER A 41 -14.12 16.50 -2.84
CA SER A 41 -15.45 15.94 -3.13
C SER A 41 -16.11 16.57 -4.37
N ILE A 42 -15.72 17.77 -4.79
CA ILE A 42 -16.34 18.50 -5.91
C ILE A 42 -16.32 17.69 -7.22
N PRO A 43 -15.17 17.13 -7.68
CA PRO A 43 -15.15 16.23 -8.84
C PRO A 43 -16.11 15.06 -8.70
N PHE A 44 -16.07 14.34 -7.57
CA PHE A 44 -16.90 13.16 -7.34
C PHE A 44 -18.39 13.50 -7.30
N PHE A 45 -18.76 14.66 -6.76
CA PHE A 45 -20.12 15.16 -6.78
C PHE A 45 -20.62 15.36 -8.21
N PHE A 46 -19.83 16.03 -9.06
CA PHE A 46 -20.20 16.23 -10.47
C PHE A 46 -20.24 14.91 -11.25
N THR A 47 -19.31 13.98 -11.02
CA THR A 47 -19.34 12.63 -11.61
C THR A 47 -20.61 11.89 -11.19
N GLY A 48 -20.92 11.87 -9.89
CA GLY A 48 -22.12 11.24 -9.35
C GLY A 48 -23.40 11.82 -9.92
N MET A 49 -23.47 13.15 -10.12
CA MET A 49 -24.61 13.79 -10.80
C MET A 49 -24.74 13.36 -12.26
N VAL A 50 -23.64 13.27 -13.01
CA VAL A 50 -23.66 12.79 -14.41
C VAL A 50 -24.19 11.36 -14.48
N VAL A 51 -23.67 10.47 -13.63
CA VAL A 51 -24.06 9.06 -13.58
C VAL A 51 -25.53 8.91 -13.13
N ALA A 52 -25.93 9.57 -12.05
CA ALA A 52 -27.30 9.51 -11.53
C ALA A 52 -28.33 10.08 -12.51
N ALA A 53 -28.00 11.18 -13.20
CA ALA A 53 -28.85 11.75 -14.24
C ALA A 53 -28.99 10.80 -15.45
N ALA A 54 -27.90 10.14 -15.85
CA ALA A 54 -27.92 9.12 -16.91
C ALA A 54 -28.82 7.94 -16.53
N PHE A 55 -28.65 7.36 -15.33
CA PHE A 55 -29.52 6.26 -14.87
C PHE A 55 -30.99 6.66 -14.71
N SER A 56 -31.26 7.89 -14.27
CA SER A 56 -32.63 8.38 -14.08
C SER A 56 -33.35 8.64 -15.40
N SER A 57 -32.64 9.18 -16.40
CA SER A 57 -33.21 9.51 -17.72
C SER A 57 -33.29 8.31 -18.67
N LEU A 58 -32.39 7.33 -18.51
CA LEU A 58 -32.23 6.20 -19.43
C LEU A 58 -32.26 4.85 -18.69
N SER A 59 -33.15 4.71 -17.70
CA SER A 59 -33.26 3.52 -16.84
C SER A 59 -33.43 2.20 -17.60
N GLU A 60 -34.09 2.20 -18.76
CA GLU A 60 -34.24 1.01 -19.60
C GLU A 60 -32.90 0.52 -20.19
N ARG A 61 -31.92 1.43 -20.33
CA ARG A 61 -30.56 1.15 -20.83
C ARG A 61 -29.54 1.07 -19.70
N ALA A 62 -29.97 0.81 -18.46
CA ALA A 62 -29.10 0.79 -17.29
C ALA A 62 -27.88 -0.14 -17.47
N GLY A 63 -28.05 -1.31 -18.08
CA GLY A 63 -26.93 -2.23 -18.34
C GLY A 63 -25.86 -1.67 -19.28
N LEU A 64 -26.26 -0.83 -20.26
CA LEU A 64 -25.33 -0.15 -21.18
C LEU A 64 -24.61 1.01 -20.51
N ILE A 65 -25.32 1.80 -19.71
CA ILE A 65 -24.74 2.93 -18.97
C ILE A 65 -23.75 2.42 -17.93
N TYR A 66 -24.15 1.41 -17.15
CA TYR A 66 -23.28 0.78 -16.17
C TYR A 66 -22.08 0.09 -16.83
N GLY A 67 -22.29 -0.57 -17.97
CA GLY A 67 -21.21 -1.17 -18.75
C GLY A 67 -20.19 -0.14 -19.25
N ALA A 68 -20.66 0.99 -19.80
CA ALA A 68 -19.79 2.07 -20.28
C ALA A 68 -19.02 2.76 -19.14
N ASP A 69 -19.68 2.97 -17.99
CA ASP A 69 -19.06 3.52 -16.78
C ASP A 69 -17.90 2.63 -16.28
N LEU A 70 -18.16 1.33 -16.12
CA LEU A 70 -17.15 0.37 -15.69
C LEU A 70 -15.99 0.20 -16.69
N LEU A 71 -16.29 0.16 -17.99
CA LEU A 71 -15.25 0.09 -19.04
C LEU A 71 -14.37 1.35 -19.05
N GLY A 72 -14.98 2.53 -18.89
CA GLY A 72 -14.28 3.79 -18.77
C GLY A 72 -13.39 3.86 -17.53
N ALA A 73 -13.93 3.44 -16.38
CA ALA A 73 -13.19 3.38 -15.12
C ALA A 73 -12.00 2.41 -15.20
N GLY A 74 -12.21 1.20 -15.74
CA GLY A 74 -11.14 0.21 -15.93
C GLY A 74 -10.05 0.69 -16.91
N THR A 75 -10.43 1.32 -18.02
CA THR A 75 -9.45 1.91 -18.96
C THR A 75 -8.68 3.05 -18.30
N GLY A 76 -9.35 3.91 -17.54
CA GLY A 76 -8.71 5.00 -16.79
C GLY A 76 -7.69 4.49 -15.76
N ALA A 77 -7.97 3.36 -15.10
CA ALA A 77 -7.10 2.77 -14.09
C ALA A 77 -5.73 2.34 -14.64
N ILE A 78 -5.65 1.84 -15.88
CA ILE A 78 -4.35 1.50 -16.50
C ILE A 78 -3.73 2.71 -17.21
N SER A 79 -4.52 3.55 -17.89
CA SER A 79 -3.99 4.69 -18.63
C SER A 79 -3.30 5.72 -17.74
N ILE A 80 -3.74 5.88 -16.48
CA ILE A 80 -3.13 6.85 -15.55
C ILE A 80 -1.67 6.54 -15.25
N LEU A 81 -1.25 5.27 -15.22
CA LEU A 81 0.14 4.90 -15.00
C LEU A 81 1.05 5.43 -16.12
N TYR A 82 0.57 5.35 -17.37
CA TYR A 82 1.28 5.89 -18.52
C TYR A 82 1.32 7.42 -18.46
N ILE A 83 0.18 8.07 -18.20
CA ILE A 83 0.07 9.54 -18.11
C ILE A 83 1.02 10.09 -17.03
N MET A 84 1.07 9.45 -15.85
CA MET A 84 1.97 9.86 -14.76
C MET A 84 3.45 9.71 -15.12
N THR A 85 3.82 8.70 -15.90
CA THR A 85 5.20 8.50 -16.36
C THR A 85 5.65 9.60 -17.31
N VAL A 86 4.74 10.06 -18.19
CA VAL A 86 5.05 11.05 -19.23
C VAL A 86 5.00 12.47 -18.68
N TYR A 87 3.96 12.81 -17.93
CA TYR A 87 3.67 14.19 -17.54
C TYR A 87 3.97 14.52 -16.07
N GLY A 88 4.16 13.51 -15.21
CA GLY A 88 4.21 13.71 -13.76
C GLY A 88 2.82 13.87 -13.13
N PRO A 89 2.72 13.82 -11.78
CA PRO A 89 1.44 13.80 -11.07
C PRO A 89 0.65 15.10 -11.16
N ASP A 90 1.34 16.25 -11.14
CA ASP A 90 0.77 17.59 -11.23
C ASP A 90 0.04 17.82 -12.56
N LYS A 91 0.72 17.57 -13.68
CA LYS A 91 0.14 17.74 -15.03
C LYS A 91 -0.92 16.69 -15.37
N SER A 92 -0.83 15.49 -14.76
CA SER A 92 -1.81 14.42 -14.96
C SER A 92 -3.24 14.84 -14.58
N VAL A 93 -3.41 15.65 -13.53
CA VAL A 93 -4.73 16.14 -13.10
C VAL A 93 -5.38 17.05 -14.16
N PHE A 94 -4.58 17.91 -14.79
CA PHE A 94 -5.05 18.78 -15.86
C PHE A 94 -5.35 17.99 -17.14
N PHE A 95 -4.58 16.94 -17.42
CA PHE A 95 -4.88 16.03 -18.52
C PHE A 95 -6.26 15.33 -18.34
N ILE A 96 -6.58 14.85 -17.13
CA ILE A 96 -7.90 14.27 -16.84
C ILE A 96 -9.00 15.31 -17.02
N SER A 97 -8.74 16.57 -16.65
CA SER A 97 -9.68 17.68 -16.85
C SER A 97 -9.99 17.89 -18.35
N LEU A 98 -8.99 17.76 -19.23
CA LEU A 98 -9.16 17.83 -20.69
C LEU A 98 -10.08 16.74 -21.24
N ILE A 99 -10.04 15.53 -20.68
CA ILE A 99 -10.94 14.43 -21.07
C ILE A 99 -12.40 14.83 -20.78
N ALA A 100 -12.67 15.38 -19.58
CA ALA A 100 -14.00 15.83 -19.19
C ALA A 100 -14.49 17.00 -20.05
N PHE A 101 -13.62 17.94 -20.43
CA PHE A 101 -13.97 19.03 -21.34
C PHE A 101 -14.23 18.54 -22.77
N SER A 102 -13.43 17.58 -23.25
CA SER A 102 -13.64 16.94 -24.56
C SER A 102 -15.01 16.27 -24.65
N ALA A 103 -15.42 15.55 -23.59
CA ALA A 103 -16.76 14.95 -23.54
C ALA A 103 -17.87 16.02 -23.64
N ALA A 104 -17.73 17.15 -22.95
CA ALA A 104 -18.66 18.27 -23.03
C ALA A 104 -18.67 18.95 -24.42
N PHE A 105 -17.52 19.01 -25.09
CA PHE A 105 -17.39 19.53 -26.45
C PHE A 105 -18.14 18.66 -27.47
N PHE A 106 -18.04 17.33 -27.37
CA PHE A 106 -18.72 16.43 -28.30
C PHE A 106 -20.23 16.32 -28.02
N ALA A 107 -20.63 16.28 -26.74
CA ALA A 107 -22.03 16.12 -26.35
C ALA A 107 -22.83 17.43 -26.29
N GLY A 108 -22.18 18.59 -26.25
CA GLY A 108 -22.81 19.88 -26.03
C GLY A 108 -23.42 20.56 -27.25
N GLY A 109 -24.36 21.48 -27.03
CA GLY A 109 -24.83 22.44 -28.06
C GLY A 109 -23.80 23.52 -28.39
N LYS A 110 -24.01 24.33 -29.45
CA LYS A 110 -23.02 25.30 -29.99
C LYS A 110 -22.32 26.16 -28.92
N ARG A 111 -23.07 26.74 -27.98
CA ARG A 111 -22.51 27.55 -26.88
C ARG A 111 -21.60 26.74 -25.95
N LEU A 112 -22.02 25.52 -25.60
CA LEU A 112 -21.23 24.63 -24.74
C LEU A 112 -19.99 24.12 -25.45
N LYS A 113 -20.06 23.88 -26.77
CA LYS A 113 -18.88 23.56 -27.60
C LYS A 113 -17.86 24.69 -27.58
N ALA A 114 -18.30 25.93 -27.84
CA ALA A 114 -17.42 27.09 -27.82
C ALA A 114 -16.76 27.28 -26.43
N LEU A 115 -17.54 27.20 -25.35
CA LEU A 115 -17.00 27.28 -23.99
C LEU A 115 -16.03 26.13 -23.67
N SER A 116 -16.37 24.91 -24.07
CA SER A 116 -15.50 23.74 -23.84
C SER A 116 -14.19 23.87 -24.61
N LEU A 117 -14.22 24.38 -25.84
CA LEU A 117 -13.01 24.64 -26.64
C LEU A 117 -12.11 25.68 -25.96
N ILE A 118 -12.68 26.77 -25.44
CA ILE A 118 -11.92 27.78 -24.68
C ILE A 118 -11.27 27.14 -23.45
N LEU A 119 -12.01 26.33 -22.69
CA LEU A 119 -11.48 25.65 -21.51
C LEU A 119 -10.42 24.60 -21.84
N ILE A 120 -10.55 23.89 -22.97
CA ILE A 120 -9.55 22.96 -23.49
C ILE A 120 -8.26 23.72 -23.81
N LEU A 121 -8.35 24.79 -24.61
CA LEU A 121 -7.19 25.59 -25.01
C LEU A 121 -6.50 26.23 -23.79
N PHE A 122 -7.28 26.76 -22.84
CA PHE A 122 -6.76 27.31 -21.61
C PHE A 122 -6.02 26.26 -20.76
N THR A 123 -6.62 25.08 -20.57
CA THR A 123 -6.02 24.00 -19.78
C THR A 123 -4.77 23.43 -20.47
N ALA A 124 -4.79 23.27 -21.79
CA ALA A 124 -3.63 22.86 -22.57
C ALA A 124 -2.49 23.88 -22.49
N SER A 125 -2.82 25.18 -22.55
CA SER A 125 -1.86 26.28 -22.35
C SER A 125 -1.22 26.23 -20.95
N MET A 126 -2.04 26.05 -19.90
CA MET A 126 -1.54 25.88 -18.52
C MET A 126 -0.59 24.68 -18.39
N MET A 127 -0.90 23.55 -19.02
CA MET A 127 0.00 22.38 -19.02
C MET A 127 1.33 22.63 -19.76
N PHE A 128 1.28 23.41 -20.84
CA PHE A 128 2.47 23.75 -21.64
C PHE A 128 3.39 24.73 -20.92
N PHE A 129 2.83 25.84 -20.42
CA PHE A 129 3.62 26.88 -19.72
C PHE A 129 3.99 26.49 -18.29
N ASN A 130 3.25 25.58 -17.66
CA ASN A 130 3.47 25.07 -16.30
C ASN A 130 3.79 26.16 -15.26
N PRO A 131 2.87 27.11 -15.02
CA PRO A 131 3.09 28.18 -14.05
C PRO A 131 3.33 27.63 -12.63
N TYR A 132 4.14 28.35 -11.85
CA TYR A 132 4.65 27.89 -10.56
C TYR A 132 3.58 27.42 -9.56
N PHE A 133 2.40 28.04 -9.56
CA PHE A 133 1.31 27.67 -8.66
C PHE A 133 0.69 26.29 -8.94
N MET A 134 0.96 25.70 -10.12
CA MET A 134 0.56 24.35 -10.48
C MET A 134 1.51 23.29 -9.94
N ASN A 135 2.74 23.66 -9.56
CA ASN A 135 3.69 22.70 -9.01
C ASN A 135 3.23 22.23 -7.62
N LEU A 136 3.35 20.92 -7.37
CA LEU A 136 3.03 20.32 -6.09
C LEU A 136 3.90 20.93 -4.97
N LYS A 137 3.26 21.54 -3.96
CA LYS A 137 3.95 22.04 -2.78
C LYS A 137 4.25 20.90 -1.82
N MET A 138 5.53 20.59 -1.66
CA MET A 138 5.99 19.58 -0.72
C MET A 138 6.02 20.16 0.71
N SER A 139 5.67 19.33 1.70
CA SER A 139 5.75 19.74 3.11
C SER A 139 7.19 20.14 3.48
N PRO A 140 7.38 21.25 4.22
CA PRO A 140 8.71 21.72 4.64
C PRO A 140 9.44 20.78 5.60
N TYR A 141 8.72 19.81 6.19
CA TYR A 141 9.25 18.82 7.14
C TYR A 141 9.67 17.52 6.46
N LYS A 142 9.49 17.41 5.14
CA LYS A 142 9.98 16.26 4.37
C LYS A 142 11.52 16.28 4.28
N GLY A 143 12.14 15.10 4.28
CA GLY A 143 13.60 14.95 4.31
C GLY A 143 14.31 15.72 3.20
N LEU A 144 13.76 15.69 1.98
CA LEU A 144 14.26 16.51 0.86
C LEU A 144 14.26 18.02 1.16
N GLN A 145 13.15 18.55 1.68
CA GLN A 145 13.02 19.98 1.99
C GLN A 145 13.93 20.40 3.14
N ILE A 146 14.13 19.53 4.12
CA ILE A 146 15.09 19.76 5.21
C ILE A 146 16.52 19.82 4.64
N ALA A 147 16.90 18.89 3.78
CA ALA A 147 18.23 18.86 3.17
C ALA A 147 18.51 20.09 2.29
N LEU A 148 17.50 20.58 1.55
CA LEU A 148 17.61 21.75 0.69
C LEU A 148 17.64 23.10 1.44
N ARG A 149 17.37 23.10 2.75
CA ARG A 149 17.47 24.31 3.58
C ARG A 149 18.88 24.60 4.07
N TYR A 150 19.79 23.64 3.97
CA TYR A 150 21.18 23.86 4.36
C TYR A 150 21.83 24.87 3.41
N PRO A 151 22.68 25.80 3.91
CA PRO A 151 23.41 26.74 3.07
C PRO A 151 24.23 26.00 2.00
N GLY A 152 24.17 26.46 0.75
CA GLY A 152 24.87 25.81 -0.37
C GLY A 152 24.23 24.51 -0.87
N ALA A 153 23.02 24.16 -0.40
CA ALA A 153 22.28 23.05 -0.98
C ALA A 153 21.70 23.41 -2.36
N GLU A 154 21.75 22.45 -3.28
CA GLU A 154 21.31 22.57 -4.66
C GLU A 154 20.46 21.37 -5.05
N HIS A 155 19.24 21.61 -5.52
CA HIS A 155 18.42 20.58 -6.15
C HIS A 155 18.91 20.36 -7.58
N LEU A 156 19.30 19.13 -7.91
CA LEU A 156 19.87 18.80 -9.22
C LEU A 156 18.77 18.46 -10.23
N LYS A 157 17.96 17.44 -9.93
CA LYS A 157 16.99 16.91 -10.89
C LYS A 157 15.89 16.07 -10.24
N THR A 158 14.71 16.08 -10.86
CA THR A 158 13.57 15.23 -10.50
C THR A 158 13.26 14.24 -11.62
N TYR A 159 12.97 13.00 -11.23
CA TYR A 159 12.57 11.91 -12.11
C TYR A 159 11.24 11.32 -11.65
N PHE A 160 10.42 10.86 -12.59
CA PHE A 160 9.11 10.28 -12.31
C PHE A 160 8.98 8.88 -12.89
N SER A 161 8.26 8.04 -12.15
CA SER A 161 7.67 6.78 -12.60
C SER A 161 6.17 6.80 -12.22
N PRO A 162 5.37 5.79 -12.61
CA PRO A 162 3.97 5.72 -12.18
C PRO A 162 3.77 5.67 -10.66
N PHE A 163 4.80 5.27 -9.90
CA PHE A 163 4.66 4.95 -8.48
C PHE A 163 5.75 5.56 -7.58
N SER A 164 6.74 6.24 -8.15
CA SER A 164 7.82 6.86 -7.39
C SER A 164 8.33 8.13 -8.06
N ARG A 165 8.68 9.12 -7.25
CA ARG A 165 9.44 10.31 -7.63
C ARG A 165 10.83 10.21 -7.02
N VAL A 166 11.88 10.41 -7.81
CA VAL A 166 13.28 10.47 -7.30
C VAL A 166 13.80 11.88 -7.50
N ASP A 167 14.23 12.52 -6.42
CA ASP A 167 14.91 13.82 -6.44
C ASP A 167 16.37 13.64 -6.07
N THR A 168 17.28 14.17 -6.87
CA THR A 168 18.73 14.21 -6.57
C THR A 168 19.15 15.62 -6.21
N PHE A 169 20.09 15.76 -5.27
CA PHE A 169 20.51 17.04 -4.73
C PHE A 169 21.94 16.98 -4.15
N LYS A 170 22.62 18.13 -4.12
CA LYS A 170 23.83 18.34 -3.32
C LYS A 170 23.44 19.11 -2.07
N SER A 171 23.95 18.71 -0.91
CA SER A 171 23.73 19.46 0.33
C SER A 171 24.77 19.07 1.37
N PRO A 172 25.28 20.02 2.18
CA PRO A 172 26.15 19.69 3.32
C PRO A 172 25.54 18.74 4.35
N ALA A 173 24.21 18.60 4.34
CA ALA A 173 23.49 17.64 5.17
C ALA A 173 23.72 16.19 4.74
N VAL A 174 24.10 15.94 3.48
CA VAL A 174 24.30 14.59 2.93
C VAL A 174 25.58 14.00 3.50
N ARG A 175 25.44 13.31 4.64
CA ARG A 175 26.50 12.59 5.34
C ARG A 175 26.01 11.18 5.69
N TYR A 176 25.73 10.40 4.66
CA TYR A 176 25.13 9.08 4.80
C TYR A 176 26.19 8.03 5.14
N ALA A 177 26.30 7.73 6.44
CA ALA A 177 27.17 6.68 6.99
C ALA A 177 26.46 6.05 8.21
N PRO A 178 25.41 5.25 8.01
CA PRO A 178 24.48 4.85 9.06
C PRO A 178 25.17 4.02 10.16
N GLY A 179 25.32 4.61 11.34
CA GLY A 179 25.97 3.97 12.48
C GLY A 179 27.50 3.98 12.45
N LEU A 180 28.11 4.93 11.74
CA LEU A 180 29.55 5.12 11.71
C LEU A 180 30.15 5.15 13.12
N SER A 181 31.17 4.32 13.33
CA SER A 181 31.89 4.27 14.60
C SER A 181 32.51 5.62 14.95
N LEU A 182 32.41 6.00 16.22
CA LEU A 182 33.09 7.17 16.78
C LEU A 182 34.63 7.10 16.74
N LYS A 183 35.21 5.96 16.32
CA LYS A 183 36.65 5.83 16.05
C LYS A 183 37.06 6.40 14.69
N TYR A 184 36.12 6.62 13.78
CA TYR A 184 36.41 7.20 12.48
C TYR A 184 36.45 8.73 12.59
N LEU A 185 37.60 9.32 12.26
CA LEU A 185 37.86 10.76 12.39
C LEU A 185 38.22 11.43 11.06
N GLU A 186 38.27 10.67 9.97
CA GLU A 186 38.55 11.18 8.64
C GLU A 186 37.28 11.74 7.98
N GLU A 187 37.44 12.49 6.89
CA GLU A 187 36.31 13.01 6.13
C GLU A 187 35.63 11.93 5.29
N LEU A 188 34.31 12.01 5.17
CA LEU A 188 33.57 11.18 4.23
C LEU A 188 33.86 11.62 2.78
N PRO A 189 33.90 10.68 1.82
CA PRO A 189 33.97 11.02 0.40
C PRO A 189 32.76 11.85 -0.04
N GLU A 190 32.88 12.54 -1.19
CA GLU A 190 31.76 13.30 -1.76
C GLU A 190 30.53 12.39 -1.92
N GLN A 191 29.37 12.92 -1.56
CA GLN A 191 28.10 12.22 -1.64
C GLN A 191 27.06 13.07 -2.36
N VAL A 192 26.34 12.45 -3.29
CA VAL A 192 25.15 13.04 -3.90
C VAL A 192 23.93 12.50 -3.17
N GLY A 193 23.13 13.41 -2.60
CA GLY A 193 21.89 13.07 -1.93
C GLY A 193 20.81 12.69 -2.92
N PHE A 194 19.96 11.74 -2.54
CA PHE A 194 18.70 11.51 -3.23
C PHE A 194 17.58 11.18 -2.23
N SER A 195 16.35 11.44 -2.65
CA SER A 195 15.15 11.17 -1.87
C SER A 195 14.08 10.54 -2.78
N ILE A 196 13.29 9.61 -2.23
CA ILE A 196 12.16 8.97 -2.91
C ILE A 196 10.88 9.58 -2.36
N ASP A 197 10.04 10.17 -3.21
CA ASP A 197 8.80 10.87 -2.84
C ASP A 197 9.01 11.99 -1.80
N GLY A 198 10.22 12.54 -1.73
CA GLY A 198 10.63 13.53 -0.75
C GLY A 198 10.84 12.98 0.66
N SER A 199 10.87 11.66 0.86
CA SER A 199 11.10 11.01 2.17
C SER A 199 12.52 11.26 2.69
N GLU A 200 13.02 10.35 3.54
CA GLU A 200 14.38 10.37 4.04
C GLU A 200 15.45 10.51 2.96
N MET A 201 16.55 11.12 3.38
CA MET A 201 17.74 11.33 2.57
C MET A 201 18.57 10.07 2.52
N ASN A 202 18.87 9.63 1.32
CA ASN A 202 19.85 8.59 1.02
C ASN A 202 21.00 9.24 0.25
N ALA A 203 22.10 8.53 0.04
CA ALA A 203 23.21 9.05 -0.73
C ALA A 203 23.81 8.03 -1.70
N ILE A 204 24.26 8.54 -2.84
CA ILE A 204 25.18 7.88 -3.75
C ILE A 204 26.58 8.36 -3.34
N THR A 205 27.49 7.44 -3.04
CA THR A 205 28.84 7.77 -2.59
C THR A 205 29.82 7.78 -3.75
N ALA A 206 30.69 8.80 -3.81
CA ALA A 206 31.75 8.89 -4.80
C ALA A 206 32.73 7.72 -4.63
N TYR A 207 33.02 7.03 -5.73
CA TYR A 207 34.05 6.00 -5.80
C TYR A 207 35.25 6.55 -6.56
N SER A 208 36.18 7.17 -5.84
CA SER A 208 37.44 7.68 -6.42
C SER A 208 38.55 6.63 -6.34
N ASN A 209 38.87 6.16 -5.14
CA ASN A 209 39.86 5.13 -4.90
C ASN A 209 39.46 4.29 -3.68
N ARG A 210 40.19 3.20 -3.42
CA ARG A 210 39.88 2.34 -2.26
C ARG A 210 40.20 3.05 -0.92
N ALA A 211 41.15 3.98 -0.90
CA ALA A 211 41.55 4.68 0.31
C ALA A 211 40.48 5.67 0.80
N SER A 212 39.72 6.31 -0.09
CA SER A 212 38.63 7.22 0.28
C SER A 212 37.39 6.50 0.85
N LEU A 213 37.40 5.17 0.85
CA LEU A 213 36.31 4.32 1.33
C LEU A 213 36.63 3.64 2.66
N THR A 214 37.64 4.11 3.39
CA THR A 214 38.04 3.58 4.71
C THR A 214 36.89 3.59 5.72
N PHE A 215 36.00 4.59 5.64
CA PHE A 215 34.82 4.69 6.52
C PHE A 215 33.92 3.45 6.47
N LEU A 216 33.86 2.73 5.34
CA LEU A 216 33.03 1.53 5.18
C LEU A 216 33.41 0.47 6.22
N ARG A 217 34.71 0.36 6.52
CA ARG A 217 35.19 -0.58 7.54
C ARG A 217 34.65 -0.24 8.91
N TYR A 218 34.27 1.00 9.18
CA TYR A 218 33.80 1.48 10.49
C TYR A 218 32.27 1.52 10.59
N LEU A 219 31.55 0.86 9.68
CA LEU A 219 30.09 0.69 9.72
C LEU A 219 29.70 -0.68 10.27
N PRO A 220 28.57 -0.81 10.99
CA PRO A 220 28.04 -2.12 11.39
C PRO A 220 27.73 -3.03 10.19
N SER A 221 27.31 -2.45 9.07
CA SER A 221 27.03 -3.18 7.83
C SER A 221 28.26 -3.84 7.19
N ALA A 222 29.48 -3.53 7.65
CA ALA A 222 30.68 -4.23 7.21
C ALA A 222 30.86 -5.61 7.87
N LEU A 223 30.17 -5.87 8.98
CA LEU A 223 30.28 -7.12 9.75
C LEU A 223 30.16 -8.39 8.88
N PRO A 224 29.10 -8.57 8.05
CA PRO A 224 28.97 -9.78 7.25
C PRO A 224 30.13 -9.97 6.25
N TYR A 225 30.71 -8.88 5.74
CA TYR A 225 31.78 -8.91 4.75
C TYR A 225 33.17 -9.11 5.37
N GLU A 226 33.38 -8.69 6.62
CA GLU A 226 34.67 -8.85 7.30
C GLU A 226 34.81 -10.24 7.92
N VAL A 227 33.74 -10.76 8.52
CA VAL A 227 33.77 -11.98 9.31
C VAL A 227 33.54 -13.23 8.48
N PHE A 228 32.62 -13.18 7.51
CA PHE A 228 32.19 -14.37 6.77
C PHE A 228 32.79 -14.42 5.36
N ARG A 229 32.64 -15.59 4.73
CA ARG A 229 32.91 -15.74 3.30
C ARG A 229 31.94 -14.84 2.52
N ARG A 230 32.41 -14.33 1.38
CA ARG A 230 31.70 -13.28 0.62
C ARG A 230 31.97 -13.36 -0.88
N ASN A 231 32.22 -14.57 -1.40
CA ASN A 231 32.50 -14.75 -2.81
C ASN A 231 31.24 -14.45 -3.64
N ASP A 232 30.11 -14.99 -3.20
CA ASP A 232 28.78 -14.75 -3.79
C ASP A 232 27.91 -13.96 -2.82
N VAL A 233 27.66 -12.69 -3.15
CA VAL A 233 26.87 -11.76 -2.33
C VAL A 233 25.61 -11.36 -3.08
N LEU A 234 24.46 -11.50 -2.42
CA LEU A 234 23.19 -10.93 -2.86
C LEU A 234 22.82 -9.73 -1.99
N ILE A 235 22.53 -8.60 -2.63
CA ILE A 235 22.11 -7.36 -1.96
C ILE A 235 20.70 -7.04 -2.43
N LEU A 236 19.77 -6.99 -1.48
CA LEU A 236 18.37 -6.66 -1.74
C LEU A 236 18.14 -5.17 -1.49
N ASP A 237 17.49 -4.45 -2.38
CA ASP A 237 17.24 -3.00 -2.30
C ASP A 237 18.49 -2.15 -1.96
N PRO A 238 19.58 -2.25 -2.75
CA PRO A 238 20.83 -1.55 -2.48
C PRO A 238 20.72 -0.02 -2.48
N LYS A 239 19.68 0.57 -3.07
CA LYS A 239 19.41 2.02 -3.10
C LYS A 239 20.60 2.85 -3.64
N GLY A 240 21.31 3.54 -2.75
CA GLY A 240 22.50 4.33 -3.07
C GLY A 240 23.77 3.50 -3.26
N GLY A 241 23.69 2.18 -3.05
CA GLY A 241 24.75 1.21 -3.29
C GLY A 241 25.79 1.10 -2.18
N LEU A 242 25.51 1.56 -0.96
CA LEU A 242 26.47 1.49 0.15
C LEU A 242 26.98 0.05 0.38
N GLN A 243 26.07 -0.91 0.44
CA GLN A 243 26.39 -2.34 0.55
C GLN A 243 27.10 -2.85 -0.70
N SER A 244 26.71 -2.39 -1.89
CA SER A 244 27.35 -2.76 -3.16
C SER A 244 28.82 -2.34 -3.19
N ILE A 245 29.11 -1.11 -2.73
CA ILE A 245 30.48 -0.60 -2.61
C ILE A 245 31.22 -1.33 -1.48
N THR A 246 30.55 -1.65 -0.37
CA THR A 246 31.14 -2.43 0.73
C THR A 246 31.57 -3.82 0.27
N ALA A 247 30.70 -4.56 -0.43
CA ALA A 247 31.03 -5.86 -1.01
C ALA A 247 32.24 -5.77 -1.96
N LYS A 248 32.27 -4.74 -2.83
CA LYS A 248 33.41 -4.47 -3.72
C LYS A 248 34.68 -4.13 -2.94
N TYR A 249 34.58 -3.32 -1.88
CA TYR A 249 35.70 -2.91 -1.02
C TYR A 249 36.35 -4.11 -0.33
N TYR A 250 35.54 -5.06 0.12
CA TYR A 250 36.00 -6.31 0.74
C TYR A 250 36.40 -7.38 -0.30
N GLY A 251 36.28 -7.10 -1.60
CA GLY A 251 36.79 -7.99 -2.67
C GLY A 251 35.86 -9.16 -2.99
N SER A 252 34.55 -9.00 -2.86
CA SER A 252 33.58 -10.00 -3.33
C SER A 252 33.66 -10.21 -4.84
N SER A 253 33.67 -11.48 -5.26
CA SER A 253 33.81 -11.87 -6.68
C SER A 253 32.53 -11.63 -7.48
N ASN A 254 31.39 -12.09 -6.95
CA ASN A 254 30.09 -11.98 -7.59
C ASN A 254 29.14 -11.19 -6.70
N ILE A 255 28.74 -10.00 -7.16
CA ILE A 255 27.83 -9.11 -6.42
C ILE A 255 26.52 -9.00 -7.19
N TYR A 256 25.48 -9.64 -6.69
CA TYR A 256 24.11 -9.64 -7.21
C TYR A 256 23.30 -8.56 -6.51
N LYS A 257 22.54 -7.78 -7.27
CA LYS A 257 21.78 -6.62 -6.78
C LYS A 257 20.37 -6.67 -7.30
N ILE A 258 19.39 -6.66 -6.40
CA ILE A 258 17.97 -6.63 -6.77
C ILE A 258 17.36 -5.36 -6.19
N GLU A 259 16.96 -4.42 -7.04
CA GLU A 259 16.41 -3.12 -6.61
C GLU A 259 14.91 -3.03 -6.93
N ASN A 260 14.08 -2.85 -5.90
CA ASN A 260 12.64 -2.76 -6.07
C ASN A 260 12.17 -1.50 -6.83
N ASN A 261 13.00 -0.45 -6.90
CA ASN A 261 12.69 0.77 -7.63
C ASN A 261 13.51 0.88 -8.93
N PRO A 262 12.99 0.38 -10.07
CA PRO A 262 13.67 0.48 -11.37
C PRO A 262 14.03 1.91 -11.78
N LEU A 263 13.29 2.92 -11.32
CA LEU A 263 13.61 4.31 -11.60
C LEU A 263 14.97 4.70 -10.99
N LEU A 264 15.26 4.24 -9.77
CA LEU A 264 16.52 4.54 -9.10
C LEU A 264 17.71 3.93 -9.85
N VAL A 265 17.60 2.68 -10.29
CA VAL A 265 18.63 2.03 -11.13
C VAL A 265 18.89 2.85 -12.39
N LYS A 266 17.83 3.32 -13.05
CA LYS A 266 17.92 4.15 -14.26
C LYS A 266 18.61 5.49 -13.97
N VAL A 267 18.27 6.16 -12.86
CA VAL A 267 18.87 7.44 -12.46
C VAL A 267 20.36 7.28 -12.17
N VAL A 268 20.74 6.29 -11.36
CA VAL A 268 22.16 6.08 -11.04
C VAL A 268 22.95 5.70 -12.28
N ARG A 269 22.48 4.76 -13.11
CA ARG A 269 23.18 4.36 -14.35
C ARG A 269 23.29 5.48 -15.38
N LYS A 270 22.32 6.40 -15.43
CA LYS A 270 22.31 7.46 -16.43
C LYS A 270 23.17 8.65 -16.02
N ASP A 271 23.03 9.08 -14.77
CA ASP A 271 23.57 10.37 -14.33
C ASP A 271 24.71 10.24 -13.30
N PHE A 272 24.91 9.07 -12.68
CA PHE A 272 25.90 8.85 -11.60
C PHE A 272 26.69 7.53 -11.71
N ASP A 273 26.79 6.93 -12.90
CA ASP A 273 27.37 5.59 -13.05
C ASP A 273 28.87 5.60 -12.69
N GLU A 274 29.64 6.49 -13.32
CA GLU A 274 31.07 6.64 -13.02
C GLU A 274 31.31 7.18 -11.62
N PHE A 275 30.53 8.19 -11.20
CA PHE A 275 30.60 8.78 -9.87
C PHE A 275 30.47 7.73 -8.77
N SER A 276 29.51 6.81 -8.91
CA SER A 276 29.27 5.73 -7.94
C SER A 276 30.28 4.57 -8.03
N GLY A 277 31.17 4.55 -9.03
CA GLY A 277 32.03 3.39 -9.28
C GLY A 277 31.29 2.21 -9.90
N ARG A 278 30.24 2.52 -10.66
CA ARG A 278 29.37 1.62 -11.43
C ARG A 278 28.65 0.60 -10.55
N ILE A 279 28.06 1.04 -9.43
CA ILE A 279 27.41 0.15 -8.46
C ILE A 279 26.34 -0.75 -9.06
N TYR A 280 25.64 -0.29 -10.10
CA TYR A 280 24.60 -1.04 -10.81
C TYR A 280 25.08 -1.67 -12.12
N SER A 281 26.39 -1.71 -12.38
CA SER A 281 26.95 -2.48 -13.50
C SER A 281 27.03 -3.97 -13.15
N GLY A 282 26.67 -4.83 -14.11
CA GLY A 282 26.63 -6.28 -13.94
C GLY A 282 25.62 -6.77 -12.89
N ASN A 283 25.14 -8.01 -13.05
CA ASN A 283 24.33 -8.74 -12.06
C ASN A 283 23.31 -7.87 -11.30
N THR A 284 22.52 -7.07 -12.02
CA THR A 284 21.54 -6.15 -11.45
C THR A 284 20.19 -6.39 -12.10
N TRP A 285 19.18 -6.65 -11.28
CA TRP A 285 17.79 -6.83 -11.70
C TRP A 285 16.89 -5.86 -10.93
N SER A 286 15.69 -5.63 -11.46
CA SER A 286 14.65 -4.87 -10.79
C SER A 286 13.54 -5.79 -10.32
N GLY A 287 12.93 -5.48 -9.18
CA GLY A 287 11.82 -6.25 -8.61
C GLY A 287 12.04 -6.60 -7.14
N LEU A 288 11.21 -7.51 -6.62
CA LEU A 288 11.35 -8.00 -5.25
C LEU A 288 12.41 -9.10 -5.16
N GLY A 289 13.39 -8.94 -4.26
CA GLY A 289 14.49 -9.90 -4.04
C GLY A 289 14.03 -11.34 -3.81
N ARG A 290 12.99 -11.54 -3.01
CA ARG A 290 12.43 -12.87 -2.74
C ARG A 290 11.76 -13.49 -3.97
N SER A 291 11.12 -12.68 -4.80
CA SER A 291 10.48 -13.17 -6.03
C SER A 291 11.53 -13.60 -7.03
N TRP A 292 12.67 -12.90 -7.09
CA TRP A 292 13.81 -13.29 -7.91
C TRP A 292 14.48 -14.58 -7.41
N LEU A 293 14.61 -14.75 -6.08
CA LEU A 293 15.20 -15.95 -5.47
C LEU A 293 14.43 -17.23 -5.80
N LYS A 294 13.09 -17.19 -5.83
CA LYS A 294 12.24 -18.35 -6.16
C LYS A 294 12.59 -19.05 -7.50
N TYR A 295 13.24 -18.34 -8.41
CA TYR A 295 13.62 -18.85 -9.73
C TYR A 295 15.13 -18.90 -9.94
N SER A 296 15.90 -18.57 -8.90
CA SER A 296 17.36 -18.61 -8.95
C SER A 296 17.84 -19.89 -8.27
N ASP A 297 18.51 -20.77 -9.03
CA ASP A 297 19.14 -21.96 -8.44
C ASP A 297 20.48 -21.63 -7.74
N ARG A 298 20.67 -20.37 -7.31
CA ARG A 298 21.93 -19.89 -6.74
C ARG A 298 21.84 -19.76 -5.24
N ASP A 299 22.86 -20.28 -4.57
CA ASP A 299 23.10 -20.06 -3.15
C ASP A 299 24.17 -19.00 -2.93
N PHE A 300 24.01 -18.21 -1.86
CA PHE A 300 24.86 -17.07 -1.53
C PHE A 300 25.64 -17.29 -0.23
N ASP A 301 26.86 -16.74 -0.17
CA ASP A 301 27.60 -16.66 1.08
C ASP A 301 27.03 -15.55 1.98
N VAL A 302 26.58 -14.43 1.38
CA VAL A 302 25.94 -13.32 2.09
C VAL A 302 24.68 -12.90 1.36
N ILE A 303 23.55 -12.84 2.07
CA ILE A 303 22.37 -12.08 1.64
C ILE A 303 22.27 -10.87 2.56
N ASP A 304 22.36 -9.65 2.03
CA ASP A 304 22.31 -8.42 2.83
C ASP A 304 21.06 -7.60 2.49
N ILE A 305 20.32 -7.20 3.53
CA ILE A 305 19.10 -6.41 3.47
C ILE A 305 19.30 -5.08 4.22
N PRO A 306 19.60 -3.99 3.52
CA PRO A 306 19.66 -2.65 4.07
C PRO A 306 18.25 -2.06 4.26
N MET A 307 17.83 -2.01 5.51
CA MET A 307 16.62 -1.35 6.01
C MET A 307 16.92 0.03 6.63
N THR A 308 18.00 0.68 6.20
CA THR A 308 18.40 2.02 6.65
C THR A 308 17.53 3.14 6.03
N GLY A 309 16.22 2.91 5.91
CA GLY A 309 15.24 3.94 5.60
C GLY A 309 13.82 3.57 6.05
N THR A 310 12.99 4.58 6.33
CA THR A 310 11.62 4.41 6.84
C THR A 310 10.60 3.98 5.77
N VAL A 311 9.44 3.54 6.28
CA VAL A 311 8.19 3.24 5.56
C VAL A 311 7.94 4.21 4.39
N PRO A 312 7.40 3.73 3.25
CA PRO A 312 7.04 4.60 2.13
C PRO A 312 6.19 5.81 2.56
N SER A 313 6.50 6.98 1.99
CA SER A 313 5.80 8.22 2.31
C SER A 313 4.31 8.11 2.01
N GLY A 314 3.46 8.52 2.96
CA GLY A 314 2.01 8.51 2.79
C GLY A 314 1.34 7.17 3.06
N SER A 315 2.09 6.13 3.43
CA SER A 315 1.53 4.85 3.88
C SER A 315 0.94 4.90 5.29
N PHE A 316 1.30 5.90 6.12
CA PHE A 316 0.79 6.06 7.50
C PHE A 316 0.82 4.77 8.34
N GLY A 317 1.88 3.95 8.17
CA GLY A 317 2.05 2.66 8.87
C GLY A 317 1.19 1.51 8.32
N ILE A 318 0.39 1.77 7.27
CA ILE A 318 -0.54 0.82 6.65
C ILE A 318 -0.07 0.58 5.22
N SER A 319 0.97 -0.22 5.09
CA SER A 319 1.43 -0.73 3.81
C SER A 319 1.87 -2.17 3.96
N GLU A 320 1.55 -2.96 2.96
CA GLU A 320 2.05 -4.33 2.84
C GLU A 320 3.55 -4.30 2.56
N ASP A 321 4.29 -5.13 3.28
CA ASP A 321 5.72 -5.32 3.06
C ASP A 321 6.03 -6.82 3.03
N TYR A 322 5.96 -7.37 1.82
CA TYR A 322 6.22 -8.79 1.56
C TYR A 322 7.69 -9.17 1.74
N ARG A 323 8.60 -8.24 2.02
CA ARG A 323 10.02 -8.56 2.25
C ARG A 323 10.27 -9.09 3.65
N PHE A 324 9.39 -8.82 4.61
CA PHE A 324 9.59 -9.14 6.02
C PHE A 324 8.54 -10.10 6.57
N THR A 325 8.07 -11.02 5.73
CA THR A 325 7.14 -12.09 6.12
C THR A 325 7.89 -13.39 6.42
N VAL A 326 7.26 -14.31 7.17
CA VAL A 326 7.83 -15.63 7.48
C VAL A 326 8.24 -16.34 6.19
N GLU A 327 7.42 -16.28 5.14
CA GLU A 327 7.70 -16.87 3.83
C GLU A 327 8.91 -16.23 3.15
N ALA A 328 9.09 -14.90 3.27
CA ALA A 328 10.26 -14.21 2.75
C ALA A 328 11.55 -14.65 3.47
N PHE A 329 11.51 -14.73 4.81
CA PHE A 329 12.66 -15.21 5.57
C PHE A 329 13.01 -16.67 5.26
N LYS A 330 12.01 -17.53 5.06
CA LYS A 330 12.24 -18.91 4.60
C LYS A 330 12.95 -18.94 3.25
N GLU A 331 12.52 -18.07 2.32
CA GLU A 331 13.12 -17.93 0.98
C GLU A 331 14.57 -17.42 1.04
N TYR A 332 14.84 -16.40 1.86
CA TYR A 332 16.19 -15.86 2.04
C TYR A 332 17.09 -16.91 2.67
N LEU A 333 16.62 -17.54 3.75
CA LEU A 333 17.38 -18.56 4.43
C LEU A 333 17.62 -19.72 3.48
N SER A 334 16.64 -20.23 2.71
CA SER A 334 16.83 -21.39 1.82
C SER A 334 17.88 -21.19 0.73
N HIS A 335 18.17 -19.95 0.33
CA HIS A 335 19.19 -19.60 -0.68
C HIS A 335 20.54 -19.19 -0.08
N LEU A 336 20.77 -19.44 1.22
CA LEU A 336 22.11 -19.36 1.80
C LEU A 336 22.88 -20.66 1.55
N LYS A 337 24.18 -20.56 1.29
CA LYS A 337 25.08 -21.71 1.43
C LYS A 337 25.08 -22.18 2.88
N MET A 338 25.60 -23.39 3.15
CA MET A 338 25.61 -23.97 4.50
C MET A 338 26.22 -23.06 5.57
N GLU A 339 27.33 -22.39 5.24
CA GLU A 339 27.99 -21.41 6.11
C GLU A 339 27.64 -19.95 5.77
N GLY A 340 26.64 -19.73 4.92
CA GLY A 340 26.20 -18.41 4.51
C GLY A 340 25.45 -17.68 5.62
N VAL A 341 25.43 -16.35 5.53
CA VAL A 341 24.79 -15.47 6.51
C VAL A 341 23.79 -14.52 5.85
N LEU A 342 22.61 -14.40 6.45
CA LEU A 342 21.66 -13.32 6.17
C LEU A 342 21.96 -12.17 7.13
N SER A 343 22.16 -10.97 6.59
CA SER A 343 22.41 -9.73 7.32
C SER A 343 21.25 -8.77 7.11
N ILE A 344 20.77 -8.16 8.19
CA ILE A 344 19.78 -7.07 8.14
C ILE A 344 20.31 -5.89 8.93
N ASN A 345 20.39 -4.74 8.26
CA ASN A 345 20.91 -3.49 8.82
C ASN A 345 19.79 -2.44 8.87
N MET A 346 19.49 -1.85 10.04
CA MET A 346 18.45 -0.82 10.16
C MET A 346 18.81 0.26 11.16
N PHE A 347 18.17 1.42 11.05
CA PHE A 347 18.26 2.47 12.08
C PHE A 347 17.56 2.02 13.37
N ILE A 348 18.14 2.41 14.50
CA ILE A 348 17.56 2.23 15.82
C ILE A 348 16.50 3.32 16.03
N LEU A 349 15.27 2.89 16.29
CA LEU A 349 14.16 3.80 16.55
C LEU A 349 13.45 3.43 17.85
N PRO A 350 13.84 4.02 18.99
CA PRO A 350 13.20 3.78 20.26
C PRO A 350 11.74 4.27 20.27
N PRO A 351 10.81 3.60 20.97
CA PRO A 351 10.97 2.29 21.61
C PRO A 351 11.03 1.12 20.61
N LEU A 352 11.74 0.06 21.01
CA LEU A 352 12.08 -1.11 20.18
C LEU A 352 10.82 -1.80 19.64
N ARG A 353 10.75 -2.09 18.35
CA ARG A 353 9.58 -2.77 17.76
C ARG A 353 9.88 -3.45 16.44
N THR A 354 10.58 -2.74 15.55
CA THR A 354 10.95 -3.23 14.22
C THR A 354 11.93 -4.38 14.32
N GLU A 355 13.00 -4.19 15.09
CA GLU A 355 14.04 -5.20 15.33
C GLU A 355 13.48 -6.45 16.04
N LEU A 356 12.56 -6.25 16.98
CA LEU A 356 11.92 -7.35 17.73
C LEU A 356 10.99 -8.15 16.83
N ARG A 357 10.21 -7.49 15.97
CA ARG A 357 9.35 -8.15 14.99
C ARG A 357 10.17 -8.91 13.95
N ILE A 358 11.28 -8.34 13.45
CA ILE A 358 12.20 -9.04 12.54
C ILE A 358 12.75 -10.31 13.18
N LEU A 359 13.28 -10.19 14.40
CA LEU A 359 13.79 -11.33 15.15
C LEU A 359 12.71 -12.41 15.31
N ASN A 360 11.50 -12.02 15.71
CA ASN A 360 10.41 -12.94 15.94
C ASN A 360 9.89 -13.61 14.65
N THR A 361 9.79 -12.85 13.55
CA THR A 361 9.44 -13.40 12.23
C THR A 361 10.50 -14.39 11.76
N ALA A 362 11.79 -14.09 11.94
CA ALA A 362 12.88 -14.99 11.59
C ALA A 362 12.92 -16.25 12.48
N VAL A 363 12.65 -16.12 13.78
CA VAL A 363 12.49 -17.26 14.71
C VAL A 363 11.38 -18.19 14.21
N ARG A 364 10.25 -17.62 13.79
CA ARG A 364 9.15 -18.41 13.21
C ARG A 364 9.57 -19.10 11.91
N ALA A 365 10.29 -18.42 11.02
CA ALA A 365 10.78 -18.99 9.77
C ALA A 365 11.74 -20.17 9.99
N ILE A 366 12.73 -20.02 10.88
CA ILE A 366 13.69 -21.09 11.23
C ILE A 366 12.98 -22.29 11.87
N ARG A 367 12.00 -22.03 12.74
CA ARG A 367 11.16 -23.09 13.33
C ARG A 367 10.37 -23.85 12.26
N ASP A 368 9.75 -23.13 11.32
CA ASP A 368 9.00 -23.71 10.21
C ASP A 368 9.89 -24.43 9.17
N MET A 369 11.21 -24.22 9.22
CA MET A 369 12.23 -24.97 8.46
C MET A 369 12.71 -26.24 9.18
N GLY A 370 12.19 -26.53 10.39
CA GLY A 370 12.45 -27.78 11.11
C GLY A 370 13.51 -27.72 12.20
N VAL A 371 14.05 -26.54 12.52
CA VAL A 371 14.99 -26.39 13.64
C VAL A 371 14.26 -26.56 14.98
N LYS A 372 14.81 -27.38 15.88
CA LYS A 372 14.24 -27.63 17.21
C LYS A 372 14.28 -26.36 18.06
N ASN A 373 13.23 -26.12 18.84
CA ASN A 373 13.09 -24.92 19.67
C ASN A 373 14.32 -24.61 20.54
N ARG A 374 14.96 -25.64 21.12
CA ARG A 374 16.16 -25.50 21.97
C ARG A 374 17.42 -25.03 21.22
N ASP A 375 17.44 -25.16 19.90
CA ASP A 375 18.61 -24.85 19.08
C ASP A 375 18.44 -23.52 18.34
N ILE A 376 17.24 -22.95 18.28
CA ILE A 376 16.91 -21.67 17.59
C ILE A 376 17.87 -20.55 18.00
N GLU A 377 18.16 -20.44 19.29
CA GLU A 377 19.01 -19.40 19.85
C GLU A 377 20.44 -19.39 19.29
N LYS A 378 20.89 -20.52 18.71
CA LYS A 378 22.22 -20.71 18.13
C LYS A 378 22.35 -20.15 16.71
N HIS A 379 21.25 -19.74 16.09
CA HIS A 379 21.19 -19.28 14.71
C HIS A 379 21.18 -17.76 14.55
N PHE A 380 21.34 -17.00 15.66
CA PHE A 380 21.26 -15.54 15.67
C PHE A 380 22.47 -14.90 16.33
N ALA A 381 22.91 -13.77 15.77
CA ALA A 381 23.83 -12.84 16.41
C ALA A 381 23.41 -11.40 16.08
N ALA A 382 23.71 -10.44 16.94
CA ALA A 382 23.37 -9.04 16.72
C ALA A 382 24.35 -8.09 17.41
N ILE A 383 24.65 -6.99 16.73
CA ILE A 383 25.47 -5.88 17.25
C ILE A 383 24.75 -4.56 16.99
N ARG A 384 25.14 -3.52 17.73
CA ARG A 384 24.68 -2.14 17.46
C ARG A 384 25.79 -1.11 17.52
N SER A 385 25.59 -0.08 16.71
CA SER A 385 26.18 1.23 16.88
C SER A 385 25.23 2.14 17.67
N LEU A 386 25.51 3.46 17.67
CA LEU A 386 24.67 4.45 18.33
C LEU A 386 23.32 4.61 17.61
N GLU A 387 23.32 4.45 16.29
CA GLU A 387 22.17 4.79 15.43
C GLU A 387 21.65 3.60 14.63
N SER A 388 22.40 2.50 14.54
CA SER A 388 22.02 1.35 13.72
C SER A 388 22.31 0.00 14.40
N ILE A 389 21.52 -0.99 14.02
CA ILE A 389 21.64 -2.38 14.46
C ILE A 389 21.91 -3.27 13.24
N CYS A 390 22.78 -4.26 13.42
CA CYS A 390 23.05 -5.33 12.46
C CYS A 390 22.64 -6.65 13.09
N ILE A 391 21.65 -7.32 12.49
CA ILE A 391 21.18 -8.65 12.90
C ILE A 391 21.66 -9.66 11.87
N LEU A 392 22.31 -10.72 12.35
CA LEU A 392 22.82 -11.83 11.55
C LEU A 392 22.03 -13.10 11.83
N MET A 393 21.78 -13.87 10.78
CA MET A 393 21.05 -15.14 10.83
C MET A 393 21.76 -16.17 9.96
N LYS A 394 21.94 -17.40 10.46
CA LYS A 394 22.56 -18.51 9.72
C LYS A 394 21.65 -19.73 9.65
N LYS A 395 21.75 -20.51 8.55
CA LYS A 395 21.16 -21.86 8.45
C LYS A 395 21.79 -22.82 9.47
N SER A 396 23.11 -22.77 9.62
CA SER A 396 23.87 -23.53 10.61
C SER A 396 24.00 -22.74 11.93
N PRO A 397 24.22 -23.42 13.07
CA PRO A 397 24.59 -22.74 14.32
C PRO A 397 25.84 -21.87 14.13
N PHE A 398 25.89 -20.70 14.77
CA PHE A 398 27.12 -19.91 14.85
C PHE A 398 28.21 -20.70 15.57
N THR A 399 29.41 -20.74 14.97
CA THR A 399 30.57 -21.43 15.54
C THR A 399 31.28 -20.56 16.58
N ALA A 400 32.17 -21.15 17.36
CA ALA A 400 32.99 -20.39 18.31
C ALA A 400 33.87 -19.34 17.59
N ASP A 401 34.46 -19.71 16.45
CA ASP A 401 35.27 -18.81 15.61
C ASP A 401 34.44 -17.63 15.07
N ASP A 402 33.20 -17.89 14.63
CA ASP A 402 32.28 -16.82 14.21
C ASP A 402 32.05 -15.82 15.35
N ILE A 403 31.79 -16.32 16.55
CA ILE A 403 31.52 -15.51 17.74
C ILE A 403 32.75 -14.69 18.13
N GLU A 404 33.94 -15.28 18.16
CA GLU A 404 35.18 -14.56 18.45
C GLU A 404 35.47 -13.45 17.42
N ALA A 405 35.22 -13.73 16.14
CA ALA A 405 35.36 -12.74 15.08
C ALA A 405 34.37 -11.58 15.22
N ILE A 406 33.10 -11.85 15.57
CA ILE A 406 32.09 -10.81 15.86
C ILE A 406 32.51 -9.96 17.07
N LYS A 407 33.01 -10.59 18.14
CA LYS A 407 33.50 -9.88 19.34
C LYS A 407 34.68 -8.98 19.01
N LYS A 408 35.64 -9.47 18.24
CA LYS A 408 36.80 -8.70 17.78
C LYS A 408 36.36 -7.52 16.93
N PHE A 409 35.52 -7.75 15.92
CA PHE A 409 34.97 -6.70 15.07
C PHE A 409 34.32 -5.58 15.90
N SER A 410 33.49 -5.96 16.88
CA SER A 410 32.76 -5.03 17.73
C SER A 410 33.68 -4.23 18.64
N LYS A 411 34.64 -4.89 19.29
CA LYS A 411 35.66 -4.24 20.16
C LYS A 411 36.53 -3.25 19.39
N ASP A 412 36.99 -3.63 18.21
CA ASP A 412 37.84 -2.80 17.37
C ASP A 412 37.14 -1.52 16.91
N ARG A 413 35.80 -1.50 16.89
CA ARG A 413 34.96 -0.37 16.46
C ARG A 413 34.13 0.28 17.55
N ARG A 414 34.23 -0.20 18.80
CA ARG A 414 33.38 0.26 19.92
C ARG A 414 31.87 0.11 19.62
N PHE A 415 31.51 -0.97 18.95
CA PHE A 415 30.12 -1.39 18.84
C PHE A 415 29.75 -2.28 20.02
N ASP A 416 28.49 -2.19 20.46
CA ASP A 416 27.99 -3.04 21.54
C ASP A 416 27.44 -4.35 20.97
N LEU A 417 27.76 -5.44 21.65
CA LEU A 417 27.11 -6.73 21.45
C LEU A 417 25.68 -6.66 22.00
N ILE A 418 24.72 -7.15 21.23
CA ILE A 418 23.32 -7.32 21.67
C ILE A 418 23.07 -8.77 22.03
N TYR A 419 23.43 -9.67 21.10
CA TYR A 419 23.18 -11.10 21.26
C TYR A 419 24.19 -11.92 20.46
N TYR A 420 24.60 -13.05 21.04
CA TYR A 420 25.20 -14.19 20.36
C TYR A 420 24.96 -15.44 21.23
N PRO A 421 25.11 -16.67 20.72
CA PRO A 421 24.85 -17.87 21.52
C PRO A 421 25.79 -17.96 22.73
N GLY A 422 25.23 -17.94 23.94
CA GLY A 422 26.00 -17.96 25.19
C GLY A 422 26.46 -16.59 25.70
N ILE A 423 25.95 -15.49 25.16
CA ILE A 423 26.26 -14.12 25.61
C ILE A 423 25.93 -13.89 27.09
N LYS A 424 26.82 -13.18 27.78
CA LYS A 424 26.61 -12.73 29.16
C LYS A 424 26.24 -11.25 29.22
N GLU A 425 25.50 -10.85 30.24
CA GLU A 425 25.00 -9.48 30.38
C GLU A 425 26.14 -8.45 30.54
N ASP A 426 27.22 -8.82 31.22
CA ASP A 426 28.41 -7.98 31.44
C ASP A 426 29.22 -7.70 30.15
N GLU A 427 28.94 -8.43 29.08
CA GLU A 427 29.56 -8.23 27.76
C GLU A 427 28.77 -7.24 26.87
N THR A 428 27.61 -6.78 27.35
CA THR A 428 26.71 -5.89 26.61
C THR A 428 26.66 -4.51 27.25
N ASN A 429 26.16 -3.52 26.50
CA ASN A 429 26.00 -2.16 27.02
C ASN A 429 27.32 -1.53 27.55
N ILE A 430 28.46 -1.83 26.91
CA ILE A 430 29.80 -1.42 27.37
C ILE A 430 30.15 -0.02 26.87
N TYR A 431 30.03 0.18 25.56
CA TYR A 431 30.44 1.39 24.85
C TYR A 431 29.28 2.38 24.73
N ILE A 432 28.05 1.89 24.49
CA ILE A 432 26.86 2.71 24.23
C ILE A 432 25.91 2.52 25.40
N ARG A 433 26.28 3.08 26.55
CA ARG A 433 25.59 2.85 27.81
C ARG A 433 24.19 3.46 27.82
N THR A 434 23.18 2.61 27.83
CA THR A 434 21.79 2.99 28.12
C THR A 434 21.44 2.66 29.57
N PRO A 435 20.52 3.42 30.21
CA PRO A 435 20.13 3.19 31.61
C PRO A 435 19.57 1.77 31.86
N LEU A 436 18.90 1.23 30.85
CA LEU A 436 18.36 -0.13 30.85
C LEU A 436 19.03 -0.92 29.74
N ASN A 437 19.39 -2.17 30.02
CA ASN A 437 19.93 -3.10 29.04
C ASN A 437 18.80 -3.83 28.28
N GLU A 438 17.95 -3.03 27.63
CA GLU A 438 16.71 -3.50 27.00
C GLU A 438 16.98 -4.47 25.86
N TYR A 439 18.00 -4.19 25.03
CA TYR A 439 18.35 -5.03 23.89
C TYR A 439 18.71 -6.46 24.29
N PHE A 440 19.62 -6.62 25.26
CA PHE A 440 20.00 -7.94 25.78
C PHE A 440 18.78 -8.70 26.31
N THR A 441 18.02 -8.05 27.19
CA THR A 441 16.87 -8.66 27.87
C THR A 441 15.79 -9.08 26.87
N MET A 442 15.43 -8.21 25.92
CA MET A 442 14.37 -8.47 24.96
C MET A 442 14.77 -9.52 23.91
N PHE A 443 16.02 -9.51 23.42
CA PHE A 443 16.51 -10.56 22.51
C PHE A 443 16.51 -11.93 23.21
N LYS A 444 17.00 -12.00 24.45
CA LYS A 444 16.98 -13.24 25.24
C LYS A 444 15.57 -13.75 25.46
N ASN A 445 14.61 -12.87 25.76
CA ASN A 445 13.22 -13.26 25.96
C ASN A 445 12.54 -13.78 24.69
N ILE A 446 12.87 -13.23 23.51
CA ILE A 446 12.35 -13.70 22.23
C ILE A 446 13.02 -15.02 21.81
N LEU A 447 14.31 -15.19 22.03
CA LEU A 447 15.04 -16.37 21.59
C LEU A 447 14.85 -17.58 22.52
N ASN A 448 14.54 -17.35 23.80
CA ASN A 448 14.24 -18.42 24.76
C ASN A 448 12.79 -18.94 24.58
N PRO A 449 12.60 -20.24 24.27
CA PRO A 449 11.28 -20.84 24.08
C PRO A 449 10.32 -20.70 25.27
N GLU A 450 10.83 -20.65 26.50
CA GLU A 450 10.03 -20.60 27.73
C GLU A 450 9.38 -19.22 27.93
N THR A 451 10.13 -18.16 27.60
CA THR A 451 9.69 -16.76 27.78
C THR A 451 9.02 -16.16 26.55
N HIS A 452 9.22 -16.77 25.38
CA HIS A 452 8.83 -16.26 24.06
C HIS A 452 7.37 -15.79 24.00
N GLU A 453 6.42 -16.70 24.27
CA GLU A 453 4.98 -16.41 24.16
C GLU A 453 4.51 -15.37 25.18
N GLN A 454 5.00 -15.46 26.42
CA GLN A 454 4.64 -14.52 27.47
C GLN A 454 5.11 -13.10 27.10
N PHE A 455 6.37 -12.96 26.66
CA PHE A 455 6.96 -11.68 26.29
C PHE A 455 6.24 -11.02 25.11
N ILE A 456 5.97 -11.77 24.03
CA ILE A 456 5.26 -11.25 22.86
C ILE A 456 3.87 -10.73 23.23
N ASN A 457 3.15 -11.45 24.10
CA ASN A 457 1.79 -11.08 24.49
C ASN A 457 1.75 -9.88 25.45
N SER A 458 2.71 -9.78 26.37
CA SER A 458 2.81 -8.72 27.38
C SER A 458 3.43 -7.42 26.85
N TYR A 459 4.27 -7.49 25.80
CA TYR A 459 4.95 -6.30 25.26
C TYR A 459 3.97 -5.22 24.80
N ILE A 460 4.37 -3.95 24.91
CA ILE A 460 3.46 -2.82 24.67
C ILE A 460 3.04 -2.72 23.19
N PHE A 461 3.93 -3.06 22.25
CA PHE A 461 3.67 -3.14 20.81
C PHE A 461 3.32 -4.56 20.35
N ASP A 462 2.65 -4.65 19.20
CA ASP A 462 2.54 -5.90 18.46
C ASP A 462 3.88 -6.20 17.79
N ILE A 463 4.50 -7.31 18.18
CA ILE A 463 5.75 -7.82 17.61
C ILE A 463 5.56 -9.23 17.08
N LYS A 464 4.31 -9.67 16.86
CA LYS A 464 4.01 -11.00 16.32
C LYS A 464 4.62 -11.19 14.92
N PRO A 465 4.94 -12.43 14.54
CA PRO A 465 5.39 -12.75 13.19
C PRO A 465 4.34 -12.35 12.15
N VAL A 466 4.82 -11.93 10.98
CA VAL A 466 3.98 -11.46 9.86
C VAL A 466 4.04 -12.49 8.73
N SER A 467 2.92 -12.79 8.06
CA SER A 467 2.87 -13.75 6.95
C SER A 467 2.39 -13.09 5.66
N ASP A 468 2.54 -13.79 4.52
CA ASP A 468 2.02 -13.33 3.23
C ASP A 468 0.48 -13.15 3.22
N GLU A 469 -0.25 -13.78 4.15
CA GLU A 469 -1.69 -13.59 4.29
C GLU A 469 -2.07 -12.28 5.02
N ASN A 470 -1.17 -11.75 5.85
CA ASN A 470 -1.35 -10.51 6.61
C ASN A 470 -0.06 -9.66 6.62
N PRO A 471 0.45 -9.20 5.46
CA PRO A 471 1.82 -8.67 5.28
C PRO A 471 2.04 -7.25 5.83
N PHE A 472 1.43 -6.89 6.95
CA PHE A 472 1.45 -5.54 7.53
C PHE A 472 2.60 -5.34 8.52
N PHE A 473 3.84 -5.45 8.01
CA PHE A 473 5.05 -5.43 8.82
C PHE A 473 5.23 -4.12 9.63
N HIS A 474 4.74 -2.99 9.13
CA HIS A 474 4.90 -1.68 9.79
C HIS A 474 3.76 -1.34 10.77
N TYR A 475 2.80 -2.25 10.98
CA TYR A 475 1.67 -2.02 11.90
C TYR A 475 1.96 -2.60 13.30
N TYR A 476 2.41 -1.78 14.26
CA TYR A 476 2.86 -2.25 15.58
C TYR A 476 1.81 -2.14 16.71
N LEU A 477 0.54 -1.89 16.38
CA LEU A 477 -0.43 -1.44 17.38
C LEU A 477 -1.16 -2.58 18.08
N LYS A 478 -1.23 -2.48 19.41
CA LYS A 478 -2.17 -3.24 20.24
C LYS A 478 -3.26 -2.30 20.73
N LEU A 479 -4.49 -2.45 20.24
CA LEU A 479 -5.64 -1.61 20.64
C LEU A 479 -5.82 -1.56 22.16
N LYS A 480 -5.60 -2.68 22.87
CA LYS A 480 -5.65 -2.77 24.33
C LYS A 480 -4.64 -1.85 25.05
N ASN A 481 -3.53 -1.49 24.40
CA ASN A 481 -2.43 -0.73 24.99
C ASN A 481 -2.44 0.75 24.57
N ILE A 482 -3.48 1.24 23.88
CA ILE A 482 -3.54 2.61 23.33
C ILE A 482 -3.18 3.70 24.35
N ARG A 483 -3.70 3.59 25.58
CA ARG A 483 -3.46 4.57 26.65
C ARG A 483 -2.01 4.52 27.14
N ALA A 484 -1.43 3.33 27.22
CA ALA A 484 -0.03 3.15 27.62
C ALA A 484 0.90 3.71 26.54
N ILE A 485 0.67 3.34 25.27
CA ILE A 485 1.45 3.85 24.12
C ILE A 485 1.38 5.38 24.08
N TYR A 486 0.21 5.98 24.34
CA TYR A 486 0.05 7.44 24.28
C TYR A 486 0.88 8.15 25.34
N LYS A 487 0.94 7.58 26.54
CA LYS A 487 1.80 8.09 27.62
C LYS A 487 3.29 7.90 27.29
N THR A 488 3.69 6.72 26.81
CA THR A 488 5.09 6.42 26.44
C THR A 488 5.59 7.34 25.33
N MET A 489 4.71 7.73 24.39
CA MET A 489 5.03 8.63 23.27
C MET A 489 4.95 10.12 23.64
N GLY A 490 4.88 10.46 24.93
CA GLY A 490 4.89 11.84 25.41
C GLY A 490 3.61 12.61 25.09
N GLY A 491 2.46 11.93 24.97
CA GLY A 491 1.16 12.57 24.74
C GLY A 491 0.94 13.10 23.32
N LYS A 492 1.76 12.69 22.35
CA LYS A 492 1.70 13.16 20.96
C LYS A 492 0.83 12.25 20.10
N TRP A 493 -0.29 12.77 19.61
CA TRP A 493 -1.19 12.05 18.69
C TRP A 493 -0.58 11.82 17.30
N GLN A 494 0.43 12.60 16.91
CA GLN A 494 1.11 12.43 15.61
C GLN A 494 1.66 11.00 15.43
N TYR A 495 2.26 10.43 16.48
CA TYR A 495 2.79 9.08 16.45
C TYR A 495 1.72 8.05 16.05
N PHE A 496 0.50 8.25 16.55
CA PHE A 496 -0.63 7.37 16.26
C PHE A 496 -1.02 7.43 14.78
N ILE A 497 -0.96 8.62 14.17
CA ILE A 497 -1.26 8.82 12.76
C ILE A 497 -0.23 8.11 11.87
N GLU A 498 1.06 8.19 12.21
CA GLU A 498 2.15 7.57 11.43
C GLU A 498 2.20 6.04 11.57
N GLU A 499 1.65 5.48 12.65
CA GLU A 499 1.73 4.05 13.00
C GLU A 499 0.41 3.29 12.77
N GLY A 500 -0.57 3.89 12.07
CA GLY A 500 -1.78 3.20 11.59
C GLY A 500 -3.09 3.45 12.35
N TYR A 501 -3.15 4.37 13.34
CA TYR A 501 -4.42 4.74 14.00
C TYR A 501 -5.37 5.56 13.14
N ILE A 502 -4.91 6.04 11.98
CA ILE A 502 -5.81 6.73 11.06
C ILE A 502 -6.93 5.79 10.57
N LEU A 503 -6.69 4.47 10.52
CA LEU A 503 -7.63 3.51 9.95
C LEU A 503 -8.94 3.39 10.75
N PRO A 504 -8.96 3.11 12.07
CA PRO A 504 -10.22 3.08 12.83
C PRO A 504 -10.93 4.43 12.90
N VAL A 505 -10.17 5.53 12.93
CA VAL A 505 -10.74 6.89 12.96
C VAL A 505 -11.47 7.19 11.66
N VAL A 506 -10.82 6.93 10.52
CA VAL A 506 -11.44 7.10 9.20
C VAL A 506 -12.61 6.13 9.03
N PHE A 507 -12.53 4.90 9.54
CA PHE A 507 -13.67 3.97 9.53
C PHE A 507 -14.90 4.55 10.25
N ILE A 508 -14.74 5.03 11.49
CA ILE A 508 -15.83 5.63 12.26
C ILE A 508 -16.37 6.87 11.54
N GLN A 509 -15.48 7.71 11.01
CA GLN A 509 -15.87 8.90 10.26
C GLN A 509 -16.71 8.55 9.03
N VAL A 510 -16.25 7.59 8.21
CA VAL A 510 -16.96 7.12 7.01
C VAL A 510 -18.30 6.48 7.39
N LEU A 511 -18.34 5.69 8.46
CA LEU A 511 -19.56 5.10 8.98
C LEU A 511 -20.60 6.17 9.37
N LEU A 512 -20.18 7.17 10.14
CA LEU A 512 -21.04 8.29 10.55
C LEU A 512 -21.54 9.10 9.36
N LEU A 513 -20.64 9.45 8.43
CA LEU A 513 -21.01 10.16 7.21
C LEU A 513 -21.96 9.35 6.34
N GLY A 514 -21.73 8.05 6.20
CA GLY A 514 -22.62 7.13 5.48
C GLY A 514 -24.01 7.07 6.12
N ILE A 515 -24.08 6.96 7.45
CA ILE A 515 -25.36 7.01 8.19
C ILE A 515 -26.08 8.33 7.96
N VAL A 516 -25.39 9.46 8.05
CA VAL A 516 -25.99 10.79 7.81
C VAL A 516 -26.51 10.88 6.36
N LEU A 517 -25.71 10.49 5.37
CA LEU A 517 -26.12 10.52 3.96
C LEU A 517 -27.29 9.59 3.65
N MET A 518 -27.39 8.44 4.34
CA MET A 518 -28.54 7.55 4.24
C MET A 518 -29.79 8.13 4.94
N ILE A 519 -29.67 8.73 6.12
CA ILE A 519 -30.83 9.19 6.91
C ILE A 519 -31.37 10.55 6.44
N LEU A 520 -30.50 11.47 6.01
CA LEU A 520 -30.86 12.87 5.70
C LEU A 520 -31.98 13.00 4.63
N PRO A 521 -32.02 12.19 3.55
CA PRO A 521 -33.14 12.17 2.61
C PRO A 521 -34.45 11.62 3.19
N ALA A 522 -34.39 10.68 4.14
CA ALA A 522 -35.58 10.11 4.80
C ALA A 522 -36.27 11.10 5.74
N VAL A 523 -35.50 12.00 6.37
CA VAL A 523 -36.04 12.99 7.33
C VAL A 523 -36.66 14.22 6.64
N LYS A 524 -36.19 14.58 5.44
CA LYS A 524 -36.71 15.75 4.67
C LYS A 524 -37.91 15.44 3.77
N THR A 525 -38.29 14.18 3.62
CA THR A 525 -39.46 13.74 2.83
C THR A 525 -40.88 13.94 3.43
N PRO A 526 -41.13 14.48 4.65
CA PRO A 526 -42.51 14.70 5.12
C PRO A 526 -43.23 15.86 4.41
N LYS A 527 -42.54 16.94 4.02
CA LYS A 527 -43.21 18.17 3.57
C LYS A 527 -43.60 18.21 2.09
N THR A 528 -42.91 17.47 1.22
CA THR A 528 -43.29 17.35 -0.20
C THR A 528 -44.47 16.40 -0.40
N ARG A 529 -44.72 15.52 0.59
CA ARG A 529 -45.84 14.55 0.60
C ARG A 529 -47.21 15.23 0.76
N ASN A 530 -47.27 16.39 1.41
CA ASN A 530 -48.53 17.14 1.62
C ASN A 530 -48.89 18.11 0.48
N LYS A 531 -47.93 18.59 -0.33
CA LYS A 531 -48.26 19.48 -1.47
C LYS A 531 -48.75 18.73 -2.71
N VAL A 532 -48.35 17.47 -2.91
CA VAL A 532 -48.89 16.63 -4.01
C VAL A 532 -50.25 16.02 -3.63
N LYS A 533 -50.46 15.68 -2.34
CA LYS A 533 -51.77 15.20 -1.84
C LYS A 533 -52.90 16.21 -1.99
N ASN A 534 -52.61 17.52 -1.94
CA ASN A 534 -53.66 18.55 -2.06
C ASN A 534 -53.97 18.99 -3.49
N LYS A 535 -53.21 18.60 -4.52
CA LYS A 535 -53.53 18.90 -5.93
C LYS A 535 -54.10 17.72 -6.72
N VAL A 536 -53.96 16.50 -6.22
CA VAL A 536 -54.47 15.27 -6.87
C VAL A 536 -55.78 14.77 -6.22
N LYS A 537 -56.21 15.34 -5.09
CA LYS A 537 -57.41 14.86 -4.37
C LYS A 537 -58.75 15.09 -5.10
N ASN A 538 -58.78 15.79 -6.23
CA ASN A 538 -60.04 16.09 -6.94
C ASN A 538 -60.24 15.35 -8.27
N LYS A 539 -59.35 14.48 -8.72
CA LYS A 539 -59.62 13.62 -9.88
C LYS A 539 -58.89 12.29 -9.71
N VAL A 540 -59.65 11.20 -9.81
CA VAL A 540 -59.23 9.78 -9.79
C VAL A 540 -59.23 9.14 -8.40
N GLU A 541 -60.44 8.92 -7.88
CA GLU A 541 -60.74 7.66 -7.18
C GLU A 541 -60.76 6.51 -8.21
N LYS A 542 -60.27 5.33 -7.80
CA LYS A 542 -60.11 4.05 -8.54
C LYS A 542 -58.84 3.90 -9.41
N LYS A 543 -57.71 3.54 -8.78
CA LYS A 543 -56.97 2.27 -9.00
C LYS A 543 -55.60 2.33 -8.30
N GLU A 544 -55.27 1.22 -7.64
CA GLU A 544 -53.98 0.87 -7.01
C GLU A 544 -53.56 1.69 -5.78
N ASN A 545 -53.84 1.12 -4.61
CA ASN A 545 -53.03 1.31 -3.41
C ASN A 545 -51.58 0.86 -3.72
N LEU A 546 -50.76 1.76 -4.26
CA LEU A 546 -49.31 1.61 -4.32
C LEU A 546 -48.80 1.50 -2.87
N ASN A 547 -48.64 0.28 -2.38
CA ASN A 547 -47.93 -0.01 -1.13
C ASN A 547 -46.49 0.53 -1.28
N LEU A 548 -46.24 1.75 -0.79
CA LEU A 548 -44.92 2.40 -0.81
C LEU A 548 -43.83 1.58 -0.06
N THR A 549 -44.23 0.58 0.71
CA THR A 549 -43.36 -0.38 1.43
C THR A 549 -42.90 -1.55 0.56
N SER A 550 -43.53 -1.79 -0.59
CA SER A 550 -43.13 -2.84 -1.54
C SER A 550 -41.78 -2.48 -2.19
N GLY A 551 -40.74 -3.25 -1.87
CA GLY A 551 -39.38 -3.07 -2.41
C GLY A 551 -38.30 -2.81 -1.35
N ILE A 552 -38.65 -2.36 -0.15
CA ILE A 552 -37.68 -2.05 0.92
C ILE A 552 -36.88 -3.29 1.34
N ASN A 553 -37.51 -4.47 1.34
CA ASN A 553 -36.86 -5.74 1.68
C ASN A 553 -35.75 -6.14 0.69
N LEU A 554 -35.64 -5.47 -0.46
CA LEU A 554 -34.56 -5.66 -1.43
C LEU A 554 -33.37 -4.70 -1.19
N LEU A 555 -33.49 -3.70 -0.32
CA LEU A 555 -32.35 -2.80 -0.02
C LEU A 555 -31.14 -3.51 0.61
N PRO A 556 -31.30 -4.48 1.54
CA PRO A 556 -30.17 -5.26 2.06
C PRO A 556 -29.39 -6.00 0.98
N TYR A 557 -30.04 -6.44 -0.10
CA TYR A 557 -29.37 -7.07 -1.24
C TYR A 557 -28.29 -6.16 -1.84
N PHE A 558 -28.58 -4.86 -2.03
CA PHE A 558 -27.61 -3.89 -2.54
C PHE A 558 -26.49 -3.58 -1.54
N ALA A 559 -26.79 -3.62 -0.24
CA ALA A 559 -25.76 -3.49 0.79
C ALA A 559 -24.74 -4.64 0.72
N PHE A 560 -25.23 -5.89 0.63
CA PHE A 560 -24.39 -7.07 0.53
C PHE A 560 -23.65 -7.18 -0.80
N LEU A 561 -24.23 -6.71 -1.91
CA LEU A 561 -23.50 -6.60 -3.18
C LEU A 561 -22.33 -5.62 -3.07
N GLY A 562 -22.55 -4.43 -2.51
CA GLY A 562 -21.50 -3.42 -2.32
C GLY A 562 -20.37 -3.92 -1.40
N LEU A 563 -20.72 -4.58 -0.29
CA LEU A 563 -19.76 -5.22 0.62
C LEU A 563 -18.99 -6.34 -0.08
N GLY A 564 -19.70 -7.29 -0.70
CA GLY A 564 -19.10 -8.45 -1.36
C GLY A 564 -18.17 -8.07 -2.49
N PHE A 565 -18.56 -7.12 -3.33
CA PHE A 565 -17.74 -6.63 -4.44
C PHE A 565 -16.42 -6.06 -3.95
N MET A 566 -16.44 -5.13 -2.97
CA MET A 566 -15.22 -4.50 -2.47
C MET A 566 -14.37 -5.44 -1.61
N PHE A 567 -14.97 -6.35 -0.84
CA PHE A 567 -14.21 -7.37 -0.10
C PHE A 567 -13.40 -8.25 -1.05
N VAL A 568 -14.01 -8.68 -2.16
CA VAL A 568 -13.33 -9.48 -3.18
C VAL A 568 -12.29 -8.64 -3.93
N GLU A 569 -12.68 -7.51 -4.50
CA GLU A 569 -11.80 -6.65 -5.31
C GLU A 569 -10.57 -6.21 -4.52
N VAL A 570 -10.75 -5.63 -3.34
CA VAL A 570 -9.65 -5.10 -2.53
C VAL A 570 -8.72 -6.23 -2.08
N SER A 571 -9.25 -7.37 -1.64
CA SER A 571 -8.42 -8.52 -1.26
C SER A 571 -7.59 -9.07 -2.43
N LEU A 572 -8.16 -9.08 -3.64
CA LEU A 572 -7.45 -9.49 -4.86
C LEU A 572 -6.37 -8.48 -5.25
N VAL A 573 -6.64 -7.17 -5.14
CA VAL A 573 -5.62 -6.13 -5.33
C VAL A 573 -4.43 -6.41 -4.42
N HIS A 574 -4.66 -6.59 -3.13
CA HIS A 574 -3.58 -6.83 -2.16
C HIS A 574 -2.83 -8.13 -2.44
N LYS A 575 -3.52 -9.25 -2.69
CA LYS A 575 -2.86 -10.51 -3.03
C LYS A 575 -2.03 -10.44 -4.31
N MET A 576 -2.37 -9.55 -5.25
CA MET A 576 -1.60 -9.34 -6.48
C MET A 576 -0.40 -8.39 -6.31
N ILE A 577 -0.20 -7.76 -5.15
CA ILE A 577 0.98 -6.94 -4.88
C ILE A 577 2.26 -7.78 -4.95
N LEU A 578 2.26 -8.99 -4.38
CA LEU A 578 3.42 -9.88 -4.43
C LEU A 578 3.85 -10.25 -5.86
N PRO A 579 2.97 -10.82 -6.72
CA PRO A 579 3.37 -11.19 -8.07
C PRO A 579 3.66 -9.99 -8.97
N LEU A 580 2.92 -8.88 -8.85
CA LEU A 580 3.15 -7.66 -9.65
C LEU A 580 4.23 -6.74 -9.06
N GLU A 581 4.76 -7.09 -7.88
CA GLU A 581 5.89 -6.48 -7.17
C GLU A 581 5.70 -4.99 -6.79
N ASN A 582 4.56 -4.40 -7.12
CA ASN A 582 4.27 -3.00 -6.84
C ASN A 582 2.77 -2.76 -6.58
N PRO A 583 2.41 -2.02 -5.51
CA PRO A 583 1.01 -1.71 -5.19
C PRO A 583 0.25 -0.96 -6.28
N SER A 584 0.89 0.01 -6.96
CA SER A 584 0.25 0.79 -8.01
C SER A 584 -0.04 -0.06 -9.25
N TYR A 585 0.88 -0.96 -9.61
CA TYR A 585 0.65 -1.92 -10.70
C TYR A 585 -0.43 -2.94 -10.33
N ALA A 586 -0.45 -3.44 -9.10
CA ALA A 586 -1.48 -4.34 -8.63
C ALA A 586 -2.87 -3.68 -8.67
N LEU A 587 -2.99 -2.48 -8.10
CA LEU A 587 -4.24 -1.72 -8.13
C LEU A 587 -4.73 -1.49 -9.55
N ALA A 588 -3.89 -0.93 -10.42
CA ALA A 588 -4.26 -0.64 -11.80
C ALA A 588 -4.66 -1.89 -12.58
N THR A 589 -3.86 -2.96 -12.49
CA THR A 589 -4.10 -4.20 -13.24
C THR A 589 -5.37 -4.89 -12.78
N VAL A 590 -5.56 -5.06 -11.47
CA VAL A 590 -6.72 -5.76 -10.91
C VAL A 590 -8.00 -4.95 -11.12
N LEU A 591 -7.99 -3.65 -10.88
CA LEU A 591 -9.15 -2.78 -11.18
C LEU A 591 -9.50 -2.84 -12.66
N THR A 592 -8.52 -2.71 -13.55
CA THR A 592 -8.75 -2.83 -15.00
C THR A 592 -9.41 -4.17 -15.34
N SER A 593 -8.89 -5.26 -14.77
CA SER A 593 -9.38 -6.62 -15.02
C SER A 593 -10.81 -6.83 -14.53
N ILE A 594 -11.09 -6.46 -13.28
CA ILE A 594 -12.40 -6.66 -12.66
C ILE A 594 -13.43 -5.69 -13.27
N LEU A 595 -13.10 -4.42 -13.46
CA LEU A 595 -14.05 -3.42 -13.96
C LEU A 595 -14.38 -3.62 -15.44
N ILE A 596 -13.40 -3.87 -16.31
CA ILE A 596 -13.67 -4.15 -17.74
C ILE A 596 -14.52 -5.41 -17.88
N SER A 597 -14.17 -6.47 -17.14
CA SER A 597 -14.90 -7.73 -17.18
C SER A 597 -16.32 -7.57 -16.61
N SER A 598 -16.47 -6.84 -15.50
CA SER A 598 -17.78 -6.50 -14.91
C SER A 598 -18.64 -5.68 -15.87
N GLY A 599 -18.02 -4.73 -16.59
CA GLY A 599 -18.69 -3.95 -17.64
C GLY A 599 -19.20 -4.84 -18.77
N ALA A 600 -18.37 -5.79 -19.24
CA ALA A 600 -18.78 -6.79 -20.23
C ALA A 600 -19.92 -7.70 -19.72
N GLY A 601 -19.86 -8.11 -18.44
CA GLY A 601 -20.92 -8.87 -17.77
C GLY A 601 -22.25 -8.14 -17.72
N SER A 602 -22.22 -6.86 -17.34
CA SER A 602 -23.40 -5.99 -17.35
C SER A 602 -24.01 -5.82 -18.75
N LEU A 603 -23.17 -5.65 -19.78
CA LEU A 603 -23.63 -5.56 -21.17
C LEU A 603 -24.23 -6.89 -21.66
N ALA A 604 -23.66 -8.02 -21.26
CA ALA A 604 -24.16 -9.34 -21.60
C ALA A 604 -25.50 -9.63 -20.91
N SER A 605 -25.67 -9.26 -19.64
CA SER A 605 -26.93 -9.45 -18.90
C SER A 605 -28.09 -8.66 -19.51
N TYR A 606 -27.81 -7.50 -20.10
CA TYR A 606 -28.78 -6.72 -20.86
C TYR A 606 -29.30 -7.47 -22.09
N LYS A 607 -28.41 -8.18 -22.82
CA LYS A 607 -28.78 -8.95 -24.02
C LYS A 607 -29.40 -10.31 -23.68
N PHE A 608 -28.91 -10.99 -22.65
CA PHE A 608 -29.29 -12.37 -22.32
C PHE A 608 -29.98 -12.47 -20.95
N ARG A 609 -31.32 -12.44 -20.94
CA ARG A 609 -32.13 -12.47 -19.71
C ARG A 609 -31.91 -13.71 -18.83
N LYS A 610 -31.48 -14.84 -19.41
CA LYS A 610 -31.17 -16.09 -18.67
C LYS A 610 -30.00 -15.93 -17.68
N LEU A 611 -29.08 -14.99 -17.92
CA LEU A 611 -27.95 -14.71 -17.02
C LEU A 611 -28.38 -14.02 -15.70
N SER A 612 -29.59 -13.46 -15.64
CA SER A 612 -30.12 -12.73 -14.48
C SER A 612 -30.71 -13.63 -13.39
N SER A 613 -30.29 -14.89 -13.30
CA SER A 613 -30.82 -15.81 -12.28
C SER A 613 -30.27 -15.48 -10.88
N PRO A 614 -31.07 -15.61 -9.80
CA PRO A 614 -30.56 -15.44 -8.44
C PRO A 614 -29.40 -16.40 -8.12
N ALA A 615 -29.41 -17.61 -8.67
CA ALA A 615 -28.39 -18.64 -8.45
C ALA A 615 -26.97 -18.20 -8.88
N LEU A 616 -26.87 -17.17 -9.74
CA LEU A 616 -25.59 -16.59 -10.13
C LEU A 616 -24.77 -16.12 -8.92
N THR A 617 -25.42 -15.55 -7.91
CA THR A 617 -24.73 -15.06 -6.69
C THR A 617 -24.13 -16.20 -5.87
N ILE A 618 -24.71 -17.41 -5.91
CA ILE A 618 -24.10 -18.61 -5.34
C ILE A 618 -22.85 -18.99 -6.13
N PHE A 619 -22.94 -18.97 -7.47
CA PHE A 619 -21.80 -19.31 -8.31
C PHE A 619 -20.63 -18.33 -8.10
N ILE A 620 -20.90 -17.02 -7.96
CA ILE A 620 -19.89 -16.03 -7.57
C ILE A 620 -19.25 -16.41 -6.23
N SER A 621 -20.07 -16.77 -5.23
CA SER A 621 -19.58 -17.17 -3.90
C SER A 621 -18.65 -18.38 -3.96
N ILE A 622 -19.04 -19.44 -4.69
CA ILE A 622 -18.22 -20.64 -4.91
C ILE A 622 -16.92 -20.27 -5.60
N LEU A 623 -17.01 -19.49 -6.67
CA LEU A 623 -15.87 -19.06 -7.45
C LEU A 623 -14.89 -18.25 -6.60
N THR A 624 -15.35 -17.29 -5.81
CA THR A 624 -14.52 -16.53 -4.85
C THR A 624 -13.78 -17.44 -3.87
N ILE A 625 -14.44 -18.48 -3.33
CA ILE A 625 -13.78 -19.47 -2.47
C ILE A 625 -12.72 -20.23 -3.25
N SER A 626 -12.99 -20.65 -4.48
CA SER A 626 -12.00 -21.30 -5.35
C SER A 626 -10.78 -20.41 -5.59
N TYR A 627 -10.96 -19.12 -5.90
CA TYR A 627 -9.84 -18.18 -6.02
C TYR A 627 -9.05 -18.09 -4.71
N SER A 628 -9.70 -18.02 -3.55
CA SER A 628 -9.00 -17.94 -2.26
C SER A 628 -8.04 -19.12 -1.98
N ILE A 629 -8.28 -20.27 -2.62
CA ILE A 629 -7.48 -21.49 -2.47
C ILE A 629 -6.42 -21.61 -3.58
N LEU A 630 -6.78 -21.27 -4.82
CA LEU A 630 -5.92 -21.47 -5.99
C LEU A 630 -4.91 -20.34 -6.22
N LEU A 631 -5.21 -19.12 -5.74
CA LEU A 631 -4.40 -17.94 -6.04
C LEU A 631 -2.93 -18.08 -5.62
N PRO A 632 -2.57 -18.63 -4.44
CA PRO A 632 -1.17 -18.79 -4.05
C PRO A 632 -0.34 -19.58 -5.09
N SER A 633 -0.85 -20.73 -5.54
CA SER A 633 -0.16 -21.54 -6.56
C SER A 633 -0.06 -20.82 -7.91
N ILE A 634 -1.11 -20.08 -8.29
CA ILE A 634 -1.11 -19.28 -9.52
C ILE A 634 -0.08 -18.15 -9.44
N THR A 635 0.06 -17.49 -8.28
CA THR A 635 1.05 -16.43 -8.10
C THR A 635 2.48 -16.93 -8.24
N ASP A 636 2.77 -18.15 -7.80
CA ASP A 636 4.09 -18.76 -7.96
C ASP A 636 4.43 -19.06 -9.43
N ILE A 637 3.42 -19.29 -10.28
CA ILE A 637 3.62 -19.53 -11.72
C ILE A 637 3.83 -18.21 -12.48
N ILE A 638 3.16 -17.14 -12.08
CA ILE A 638 3.16 -15.85 -12.81
C ILE A 638 4.29 -14.92 -12.37
N SER A 639 4.79 -15.06 -11.14
CA SER A 639 5.84 -14.17 -10.63
C SER A 639 7.17 -14.16 -11.40
N PRO A 640 7.60 -15.19 -12.19
CA PRO A 640 8.85 -15.08 -12.97
C PRO A 640 8.68 -14.32 -14.28
N CYS A 641 7.44 -14.16 -14.76
CA CYS A 641 7.20 -13.60 -16.07
C CYS A 641 7.51 -12.10 -16.10
N PRO A 642 7.90 -11.52 -17.25
CA PRO A 642 7.97 -10.07 -17.41
C PRO A 642 6.64 -9.38 -17.07
N LEU A 643 6.70 -8.14 -16.54
CA LEU A 643 5.52 -7.36 -16.11
C LEU A 643 4.35 -7.34 -17.12
N PRO A 644 4.55 -7.19 -18.44
CA PRO A 644 3.44 -7.21 -19.40
C PRO A 644 2.71 -8.56 -19.41
N ILE A 645 3.45 -9.67 -19.32
CA ILE A 645 2.87 -11.01 -19.25
C ILE A 645 2.14 -11.20 -17.93
N LYS A 646 2.72 -10.74 -16.80
CA LYS A 646 2.03 -10.76 -15.50
C LYS A 646 0.67 -10.05 -15.57
N ALA A 647 0.64 -8.85 -16.15
CA ALA A 647 -0.58 -8.06 -16.27
C ALA A 647 -1.65 -8.74 -17.15
N ILE A 648 -1.25 -9.31 -18.29
CA ILE A 648 -2.16 -10.03 -19.19
C ILE A 648 -2.69 -11.30 -18.51
N SER A 649 -1.83 -12.06 -17.83
CA SER A 649 -2.25 -13.25 -17.08
C SER A 649 -3.26 -12.90 -16.00
N VAL A 650 -3.00 -11.86 -15.20
CA VAL A 650 -3.94 -11.39 -14.16
C VAL A 650 -5.29 -11.01 -14.77
N PHE A 651 -5.30 -10.35 -15.93
CA PHE A 651 -6.53 -10.01 -16.65
C PHE A 651 -7.37 -11.25 -16.97
N PHE A 652 -6.78 -12.25 -17.63
CA PHE A 652 -7.50 -13.47 -17.98
C PHE A 652 -7.90 -14.29 -16.76
N ILE A 653 -7.10 -14.27 -15.70
CA ILE A 653 -7.41 -14.96 -14.45
C ILE A 653 -8.62 -14.33 -13.79
N PHE A 654 -8.76 -13.00 -13.75
CA PHE A 654 -9.90 -12.35 -13.09
C PHE A 654 -11.10 -12.09 -14.01
N LEU A 655 -10.97 -12.33 -15.31
CA LEU A 655 -12.05 -12.15 -16.28
C LEU A 655 -13.33 -12.92 -15.92
N PRO A 656 -13.31 -14.22 -15.58
CA PRO A 656 -14.53 -14.96 -15.25
C PRO A 656 -15.24 -14.39 -14.01
N LEU A 657 -14.46 -14.09 -12.97
CA LEU A 657 -14.99 -13.56 -11.71
C LEU A 657 -15.59 -12.16 -11.90
N GLY A 658 -14.84 -11.25 -12.53
CA GLY A 658 -15.31 -9.89 -12.82
C GLY A 658 -16.56 -9.91 -13.70
N PHE A 659 -16.57 -10.72 -14.77
CA PHE A 659 -17.73 -10.86 -15.66
C PHE A 659 -19.01 -11.22 -14.89
N LEU A 660 -18.92 -12.16 -13.95
CA LEU A 660 -20.09 -12.57 -13.19
C LEU A 660 -20.47 -11.55 -12.12
N MET A 661 -19.49 -10.89 -11.48
CA MET A 661 -19.72 -9.84 -10.48
C MET A 661 -20.42 -8.59 -11.04
N GLY A 662 -20.29 -8.30 -12.34
CA GLY A 662 -20.96 -7.17 -12.99
C GLY A 662 -22.46 -7.35 -13.29
N ILE A 663 -23.01 -8.56 -13.12
CA ILE A 663 -24.39 -8.89 -13.50
C ILE A 663 -25.43 -8.59 -12.40
N PRO A 664 -25.22 -8.93 -11.11
CA PRO A 664 -26.26 -8.84 -10.08
C PRO A 664 -26.81 -7.42 -9.88
N PHE A 665 -25.95 -6.41 -9.86
CA PHE A 665 -26.35 -5.04 -9.58
C PHE A 665 -27.38 -4.46 -10.58
N PRO A 666 -27.13 -4.45 -11.91
CA PRO A 666 -28.11 -3.97 -12.88
C PRO A 666 -29.39 -4.84 -12.90
N THR A 667 -29.27 -6.16 -12.69
CA THR A 667 -30.44 -7.05 -12.57
C THR A 667 -31.32 -6.65 -11.39
N GLY A 668 -30.73 -6.39 -10.21
CA GLY A 668 -31.46 -5.93 -9.03
C GLY A 668 -32.13 -4.57 -9.25
N LEU A 669 -31.45 -3.62 -9.89
CA LEU A 669 -32.02 -2.31 -10.19
C LEU A 669 -33.23 -2.41 -11.13
N LYS A 670 -33.17 -3.28 -12.13
CA LYS A 670 -34.31 -3.52 -13.03
C LYS A 670 -35.52 -4.07 -12.27
N LEU A 671 -35.31 -5.09 -11.43
CA LEU A 671 -36.38 -5.69 -10.61
C LEU A 671 -36.98 -4.68 -9.62
N LEU A 672 -36.14 -3.81 -9.05
CA LEU A 672 -36.60 -2.73 -8.16
C LEU A 672 -37.38 -1.67 -8.95
N GLY A 673 -36.89 -1.27 -10.12
CA GLY A 673 -37.48 -0.23 -10.97
C GLY A 673 -38.84 -0.63 -11.57
N GLU A 674 -39.06 -1.91 -11.85
CA GLU A 674 -40.36 -2.44 -12.28
C GLU A 674 -41.43 -2.32 -11.18
N LYS A 675 -41.03 -2.22 -9.90
CA LYS A 675 -41.96 -2.17 -8.76
C LYS A 675 -42.07 -0.79 -8.12
N ASN A 676 -40.94 -0.12 -7.88
CA ASN A 676 -40.88 1.13 -7.14
C ASN A 676 -39.69 1.99 -7.59
N LYS A 677 -39.84 2.68 -8.72
CA LYS A 677 -38.84 3.60 -9.28
C LYS A 677 -38.25 4.60 -8.26
N PRO A 678 -39.05 5.20 -7.34
CA PRO A 678 -38.51 6.06 -6.27
C PRO A 678 -37.46 5.44 -5.34
N LEU A 679 -37.34 4.10 -5.27
CA LEU A 679 -36.34 3.43 -4.44
C LEU A 679 -34.98 3.21 -5.15
N ILE A 680 -34.88 3.49 -6.45
CA ILE A 680 -33.62 3.34 -7.20
C ILE A 680 -32.48 4.19 -6.61
N PRO A 681 -32.68 5.49 -6.28
CA PRO A 681 -31.64 6.28 -5.64
C PRO A 681 -31.21 5.71 -4.28
N TRP A 682 -32.13 5.14 -3.51
CA TRP A 682 -31.82 4.50 -2.23
C TRP A 682 -30.93 3.27 -2.39
N ALA A 683 -31.24 2.40 -3.36
CA ALA A 683 -30.42 1.25 -3.67
C ALA A 683 -28.99 1.66 -4.08
N TRP A 684 -28.86 2.69 -4.92
CA TRP A 684 -27.56 3.24 -5.31
C TRP A 684 -26.80 3.84 -4.13
N THR A 685 -27.46 4.62 -3.26
CA THR A 685 -26.84 5.21 -2.06
C THR A 685 -26.38 4.15 -1.07
N ILE A 686 -27.18 3.13 -0.79
CA ILE A 686 -26.82 2.06 0.15
C ILE A 686 -25.65 1.25 -0.38
N ASN A 687 -25.69 0.84 -1.66
CA ASN A 687 -24.57 0.16 -2.30
C ASN A 687 -23.30 1.02 -2.23
N GLY A 688 -23.39 2.30 -2.61
CA GLY A 688 -22.27 3.23 -2.56
C GLY A 688 -21.69 3.44 -1.16
N CYS A 689 -22.53 3.60 -0.14
CA CYS A 689 -22.08 3.75 1.25
C CYS A 689 -21.33 2.49 1.72
N MET A 690 -21.86 1.30 1.42
CA MET A 690 -21.21 0.04 1.75
C MET A 690 -19.91 -0.15 0.99
N SER A 691 -19.86 0.24 -0.29
CA SER A 691 -18.64 0.18 -1.10
C SER A 691 -17.54 1.16 -0.65
N VAL A 692 -17.88 2.26 0.03
CA VAL A 692 -16.87 3.17 0.62
C VAL A 692 -16.38 2.65 1.97
N LEU A 693 -17.26 2.02 2.76
CA LEU A 693 -16.92 1.47 4.07
C LEU A 693 -16.10 0.16 3.96
N ALA A 694 -16.42 -0.67 2.98
CA ALA A 694 -15.87 -2.01 2.82
C ALA A 694 -14.33 -2.06 2.62
N PRO A 695 -13.67 -1.20 1.82
CA PRO A 695 -12.20 -1.24 1.67
C PRO A 695 -11.44 -1.04 2.98
N ILE A 696 -11.89 -0.10 3.81
CA ILE A 696 -11.29 0.15 5.14
C ILE A 696 -11.52 -1.07 6.03
N LEU A 697 -12.73 -1.63 6.01
CA LEU A 697 -13.07 -2.83 6.77
C LEU A 697 -12.27 -4.05 6.30
N THR A 698 -12.02 -4.21 5.00
CA THR A 698 -11.17 -5.25 4.42
C THR A 698 -9.78 -5.21 5.03
N ILE A 699 -9.13 -4.04 5.07
CA ILE A 699 -7.79 -3.90 5.67
C ILE A 699 -7.83 -4.20 7.17
N MET A 700 -8.82 -3.67 7.90
CA MET A 700 -8.98 -3.93 9.34
C MET A 700 -9.16 -5.42 9.66
N LEU A 701 -9.94 -6.14 8.85
CA LEU A 701 -10.13 -7.59 9.00
C LEU A 701 -8.86 -8.35 8.61
N ALA A 702 -8.21 -7.98 7.49
CA ALA A 702 -6.99 -8.61 7.01
C ALA A 702 -5.82 -8.48 8.00
N LEU A 703 -5.72 -7.37 8.74
CA LEU A 703 -4.74 -7.19 9.81
C LEU A 703 -4.84 -8.27 10.89
N VAL A 704 -6.06 -8.74 11.20
CA VAL A 704 -6.32 -9.70 12.28
C VAL A 704 -6.35 -11.14 11.76
N THR A 705 -7.00 -11.37 10.62
CA THR A 705 -7.33 -12.71 10.13
C THR A 705 -6.64 -13.09 8.81
N GLY A 706 -6.07 -12.11 8.11
CA GLY A 706 -5.51 -12.28 6.76
C GLY A 706 -6.54 -12.19 5.62
N PHE A 707 -6.06 -11.96 4.40
CA PHE A 707 -6.89 -11.70 3.22
C PHE A 707 -7.74 -12.90 2.77
N LYS A 708 -7.29 -14.14 3.03
CA LYS A 708 -8.08 -15.35 2.73
C LYS A 708 -9.44 -15.35 3.42
N ILE A 709 -9.50 -14.97 4.70
CA ILE A 709 -10.75 -14.91 5.47
C ILE A 709 -11.64 -13.76 4.96
N VAL A 710 -11.06 -12.64 4.55
CA VAL A 710 -11.85 -11.54 3.96
C VAL A 710 -12.50 -11.96 2.65
N LEU A 711 -11.81 -12.74 1.79
CA LEU A 711 -12.42 -13.34 0.60
C LEU A 711 -13.60 -14.25 0.94
N TRP A 712 -13.50 -15.03 2.02
CA TRP A 712 -14.61 -15.87 2.49
C TRP A 712 -15.79 -15.04 2.99
N LEU A 713 -15.54 -13.93 3.67
CA LEU A 713 -16.58 -12.97 4.05
C LEU A 713 -17.22 -12.30 2.82
N GLY A 714 -16.44 -12.04 1.77
CA GLY A 714 -16.95 -11.59 0.47
C GLY A 714 -17.89 -12.62 -0.17
N ALA A 715 -17.49 -13.89 -0.17
CA ALA A 715 -18.34 -15.00 -0.63
C ALA A 715 -19.63 -15.12 0.21
N LEU A 716 -19.52 -14.98 1.54
CA LEU A 716 -20.68 -14.96 2.43
C LEU A 716 -21.62 -13.78 2.12
N ALA A 717 -21.09 -12.59 1.81
CA ALA A 717 -21.90 -11.45 1.42
C ALA A 717 -22.70 -11.72 0.12
N TYR A 718 -22.09 -12.34 -0.89
CA TYR A 718 -22.80 -12.77 -2.09
C TYR A 718 -23.87 -13.83 -1.80
N LEU A 719 -23.61 -14.77 -0.87
CA LEU A 719 -24.60 -15.73 -0.42
C LEU A 719 -25.77 -15.06 0.32
N MET A 720 -25.51 -14.05 1.14
CA MET A 720 -26.57 -13.27 1.78
C MET A 720 -27.39 -12.48 0.75
N ALA A 721 -26.75 -11.92 -0.28
CA ALA A 721 -27.45 -11.30 -1.40
C ALA A 721 -28.41 -12.30 -2.10
N PHE A 722 -28.00 -13.56 -2.29
CA PHE A 722 -28.89 -14.60 -2.80
C PHE A 722 -30.15 -14.77 -1.94
N VAL A 723 -30.00 -14.85 -0.61
CA VAL A 723 -31.10 -15.07 0.33
C VAL A 723 -32.13 -13.94 0.23
N PHE A 724 -31.69 -12.68 0.28
CA PHE A 724 -32.60 -11.53 0.19
C PHE A 724 -33.29 -11.44 -1.17
N LEU A 725 -32.58 -11.71 -2.26
CA LEU A 725 -33.17 -11.71 -3.60
C LEU A 725 -34.21 -12.82 -3.76
N LYS A 726 -33.91 -14.05 -3.29
CA LYS A 726 -34.83 -15.18 -3.33
C LYS A 726 -36.07 -14.93 -2.48
N GLN A 727 -35.90 -14.38 -1.28
CA GLN A 727 -37.02 -14.04 -0.39
C GLN A 727 -37.92 -12.98 -1.03
N PHE A 728 -37.33 -11.96 -1.67
CA PHE A 728 -38.08 -10.95 -2.41
C PHE A 728 -38.91 -11.57 -3.55
N ILE A 729 -38.32 -12.45 -4.37
CA ILE A 729 -39.03 -13.14 -5.46
C ILE A 729 -40.14 -14.06 -4.92
N LYS A 730 -39.88 -14.82 -3.85
CA LYS A 730 -40.86 -15.71 -3.22
C LYS A 730 -42.07 -14.92 -2.69
N ASN A 731 -41.82 -13.81 -2.00
CA ASN A 731 -42.89 -12.93 -1.49
C ASN A 731 -43.71 -12.34 -2.63
N GLN A 732 -43.13 -12.13 -3.81
CA GLN A 732 -43.89 -11.70 -5.00
C GLN A 732 -44.81 -12.78 -5.54
N LEU A 733 -44.32 -14.03 -5.67
CA LEU A 733 -45.15 -15.14 -6.15
C LEU A 733 -46.34 -15.38 -5.21
N TYR A 734 -46.11 -15.31 -3.89
CA TYR A 734 -47.17 -15.43 -2.89
C TYR A 734 -48.21 -14.31 -2.97
N ASN A 735 -47.77 -13.06 -3.17
CA ASN A 735 -48.67 -11.91 -3.32
C ASN A 735 -49.39 -11.85 -4.67
N ALA A 736 -48.93 -12.56 -5.70
CA ALA A 736 -49.59 -12.65 -7.01
C ALA A 736 -50.62 -13.79 -7.09
N GLN A 737 -50.56 -14.75 -6.15
CA GLN A 737 -51.51 -15.86 -6.01
C GLN A 737 -52.69 -15.52 -5.07
N ARG A 738 -52.56 -14.45 -4.28
CA ARG A 738 -53.63 -13.82 -3.49
C ARG A 738 -54.26 -12.69 -4.30
#